data_AF-A0A419K8E8-F1
#
_entry.id   AF-A0A419K8E8-F1
#
_cell.length_a   1.000
_cell.length_b   1.000
_cell.length_c   1.000
_cell.angle_alpha   90.00
_cell.angle_beta   90.00
_cell.angle_gamma   90.00
#
_symmetry.space_group_name_H-M   'P 1'
#
loop_
_entity.id
_entity.type
_entity.pdbx_description
1 polymer ?
#
loop_
_entity_poly.entity_id
_entity_poly.type
_entity_poly.pdbx_seq_one_letter_code
_entity_poly.pdbx_strand_id
1 'polypeptide(L)'
;LEKMGNKKKITPIVIAAMVAVAIVTLAAFIIPASASGNPGAGCPSETKFYGTIHGGVYFEQQGWAQSNSMTRTFDNVPDGIKLARIYTGVWQGSPGKGGKFNITIQNATGSYTTPTYQACDPCPDEPCADSQSQRCDALNWTGNVPPNVPSGDIHDYIVGCGVQFISFNATPYITPGTNTITVKTSCCDSCTCWDGRIYLIALLVVYEDSNMPEMTYWINEGAPYLEKGSACDGPDDHIDASLYFNGTHVSNPTRVKLWTLGWPHVINATESPAYTKLNGIGIGYPDITESYAGGYSEVLLRWNNISTGYLNTNSNLLEFHDPAPLYERAFAAVLMVQRRSDQPDFTVTDIEFPTVMRPNTGYTITALIENYGNTSGAFNVSLEIDGSPYDKKSVPGMDAETSTTVNFPVNLAEGCHEFNIIADSDNDIIEANENNNERTEKYQVGNVIVVKSNSDFDALVSEGLATKVDTTYYIEDLEITNCVGRGIDIQNTNVPFVINNCTVHDCEESGVFFKSLTNGKITDSTVKTNHLKGIRLQNCSYVVIANNTVQNNDKYGIDVYMEVMPYPDCEYITITNNTVIGNLYGVELIGDNCVVCDNIIRNNTASTPGSDEGFGIYCFGNYSKIYNNTIAYNDNYGIYMDYDTPSHPCFGNCIFGNTFTGNNLEFPEHTSQAYDSGNNYWNSTVKLGYYNDTGSPFDNYIGNYWSDYESRYPGAGEVDGSEIWNTPYEIDGGTMKDYSPLMASWDNYELVVCGDTNCKGGLTISDVLKTYNAIFGGGEVCSLWAADVNCKGGLTISDVLKTYNAIFGGGELNCCKGCK
;
A
#
# COMPACT_ATOMS: atom_id res chain seq x y z
N LEU A 1 15.76 -91.04 42.17
CA LEU A 1 16.88 -91.71 41.48
C LEU A 1 17.63 -90.66 40.66
N GLU A 2 18.78 -90.26 41.22
CA GLU A 2 20.02 -89.67 40.66
C GLU A 2 20.00 -88.88 39.33
N LYS A 3 20.39 -87.58 39.37
CA LYS A 3 21.70 -86.96 38.96
C LYS A 3 21.85 -86.84 37.44
N MET A 4 22.42 -85.84 36.78
CA MET A 4 23.26 -84.63 36.98
C MET A 4 23.29 -83.98 35.57
N GLY A 5 23.53 -82.69 35.28
CA GLY A 5 23.99 -81.55 36.06
C GLY A 5 24.35 -80.35 35.14
N ASN A 6 24.76 -79.27 35.80
CA ASN A 6 25.61 -78.15 35.34
C ASN A 6 25.19 -77.29 34.13
N LYS A 7 24.89 -76.00 34.37
CA LYS A 7 25.89 -74.90 34.30
C LYS A 7 25.31 -73.52 34.70
N LYS A 8 26.03 -72.89 35.64
CA LYS A 8 26.25 -71.45 35.89
C LYS A 8 25.04 -70.49 36.01
N LYS A 9 24.79 -70.08 37.26
CA LYS A 9 24.20 -68.79 37.62
C LYS A 9 25.10 -67.65 37.12
N ILE A 10 24.54 -66.74 36.33
CA ILE A 10 25.03 -65.37 36.15
C ILE A 10 23.98 -64.46 36.82
N THR A 11 24.47 -63.56 37.68
CA THR A 11 23.72 -62.69 38.59
C THR A 11 22.81 -61.69 37.84
N PRO A 12 21.62 -61.31 38.36
CA PRO A 12 20.64 -60.45 37.67
C PRO A 12 21.05 -58.98 37.48
N ILE A 13 22.21 -58.57 38.01
CA ILE A 13 22.62 -57.15 38.08
C ILE A 13 23.09 -56.60 36.72
N VAL A 14 23.50 -57.47 35.79
CA VAL A 14 24.03 -57.04 34.47
C VAL A 14 22.92 -56.79 33.43
N ILE A 15 21.73 -57.38 33.61
CA ILE A 15 20.60 -57.20 32.66
C ILE A 15 19.82 -55.92 32.99
N ALA A 16 19.68 -55.55 34.28
CA ALA A 16 19.03 -54.29 34.65
C ALA A 16 19.85 -53.05 34.26
N ALA A 17 21.19 -53.13 34.33
CA ALA A 17 22.06 -52.03 33.91
C ALA A 17 22.09 -51.85 32.38
N MET A 18 22.01 -52.93 31.59
CA MET A 18 21.97 -52.82 30.12
C MET A 18 20.60 -52.38 29.59
N VAL A 19 19.49 -52.70 30.27
CA VAL A 19 18.16 -52.19 29.90
C VAL A 19 17.98 -50.72 30.32
N ALA A 20 18.53 -50.31 31.47
CA ALA A 20 18.50 -48.90 31.89
C ALA A 20 19.41 -48.01 31.04
N VAL A 21 20.61 -48.47 30.65
CA VAL A 21 21.48 -47.73 29.73
C VAL A 21 20.86 -47.68 28.33
N ALA A 22 20.23 -48.76 27.83
CA ALA A 22 19.53 -48.73 26.55
C ALA A 22 18.32 -47.79 26.52
N ILE A 23 17.56 -47.67 27.62
CA ILE A 23 16.42 -46.74 27.73
C ILE A 23 16.91 -45.28 27.90
N VAL A 24 18.00 -45.04 28.62
CA VAL A 24 18.59 -43.69 28.76
C VAL A 24 19.31 -43.25 27.47
N THR A 25 19.87 -44.16 26.67
CA THR A 25 20.42 -43.82 25.35
C THR A 25 19.37 -43.74 24.23
N LEU A 26 18.19 -44.36 24.38
CA LEU A 26 17.07 -44.17 23.43
C LEU A 26 16.30 -42.88 23.67
N ALA A 27 16.29 -42.35 24.90
CA ALA A 27 15.66 -41.06 25.22
C ALA A 27 16.48 -39.85 24.76
N ALA A 28 17.76 -40.02 24.43
CA ALA A 28 18.66 -38.94 24.00
C ALA A 28 18.72 -38.73 22.47
N PHE A 29 17.97 -39.49 21.68
CA PHE A 29 17.85 -39.33 20.22
C PHE A 29 16.45 -39.71 19.71
N ILE A 30 15.41 -39.25 20.39
CA ILE A 30 14.13 -39.08 19.71
C ILE A 30 14.26 -37.77 18.94
N ILE A 31 14.72 -37.85 17.69
CA ILE A 31 14.43 -36.79 16.73
C ILE A 31 12.89 -36.72 16.71
N PRO A 32 12.25 -35.63 17.17
CA PRO A 32 10.81 -35.53 17.00
C PRO A 32 10.54 -35.71 15.51
N ALA A 33 9.72 -36.71 15.16
CA ALA A 33 9.19 -36.78 13.81
C ALA A 33 8.55 -35.41 13.54
N SER A 34 9.13 -34.64 12.63
CA SER A 34 8.64 -33.29 12.31
C SER A 34 7.28 -33.47 11.67
N ALA A 35 6.22 -33.11 12.40
CA ALA A 35 4.93 -32.91 11.78
C ALA A 35 5.06 -31.71 10.84
N SER A 36 4.86 -31.91 9.54
CA SER A 36 4.73 -30.82 8.58
C SER A 36 3.28 -30.31 8.60
N GLY A 37 3.11 -28.99 8.51
CA GLY A 37 1.79 -28.38 8.36
C GLY A 37 1.31 -28.40 6.90
N ASN A 38 0.10 -27.89 6.68
CA ASN A 38 -0.44 -27.69 5.34
C ASN A 38 0.21 -26.44 4.70
N PRO A 39 0.99 -26.53 3.62
CA PRO A 39 1.62 -25.36 3.03
C PRO A 39 0.65 -24.40 2.32
N GLY A 40 -0.61 -24.77 2.14
CA GLY A 40 -1.47 -24.10 1.16
C GLY A 40 -0.91 -24.38 -0.24
N ALA A 41 -0.67 -23.34 -1.02
CA ALA A 41 -0.08 -23.45 -2.35
C ALA A 41 1.45 -23.61 -2.32
N GLY A 42 2.11 -23.36 -1.19
CA GLY A 42 3.55 -23.11 -1.10
C GLY A 42 4.46 -24.27 -0.73
N CYS A 43 5.63 -23.90 -0.23
CA CYS A 43 6.56 -24.84 0.35
C CYS A 43 6.23 -25.11 1.82
N PRO A 44 6.20 -26.38 2.28
CA PRO A 44 6.01 -26.72 3.68
C PRO A 44 6.96 -25.94 4.58
N SER A 45 6.39 -25.29 5.59
CA SER A 45 7.16 -24.66 6.65
C SER A 45 7.53 -25.70 7.70
N GLU A 46 8.82 -25.79 8.02
CA GLU A 46 9.35 -26.75 8.98
C GLU A 46 10.18 -26.04 10.04
N THR A 47 10.16 -26.54 11.27
CA THR A 47 11.08 -26.11 12.33
C THR A 47 12.51 -26.45 11.95
N LYS A 48 13.28 -25.44 11.48
CA LYS A 48 14.69 -25.58 11.13
C LYS A 48 15.59 -25.43 12.33
N PHE A 49 15.27 -24.49 13.22
CA PHE A 49 16.04 -24.25 14.43
C PHE A 49 15.13 -24.27 15.65
N TYR A 50 15.60 -24.92 16.70
CA TYR A 50 14.89 -25.06 17.95
C TYR A 50 15.90 -25.22 19.09
N GLY A 51 15.67 -24.54 20.19
CA GLY A 51 16.54 -24.62 21.35
C GLY A 51 15.98 -23.91 22.56
N THR A 52 16.62 -24.15 23.70
CA THR A 52 16.36 -23.43 24.95
C THR A 52 17.63 -22.72 25.37
N ILE A 53 17.53 -21.41 25.64
CA ILE A 53 18.63 -20.53 26.03
C ILE A 53 18.17 -19.53 27.09
N HIS A 54 19.09 -18.93 27.83
CA HIS A 54 18.84 -17.67 28.53
C HIS A 54 19.16 -16.54 27.55
N GLY A 55 18.18 -15.79 27.06
CA GLY A 55 18.43 -14.79 26.02
C GLY A 55 17.20 -14.36 25.25
N GLY A 56 17.40 -14.02 23.98
CA GLY A 56 16.37 -13.41 23.12
C GLY A 56 16.55 -13.66 21.63
N VAL A 57 15.66 -13.04 20.85
CA VAL A 57 15.74 -12.98 19.39
C VAL A 57 15.70 -11.51 18.97
N TYR A 58 16.70 -11.11 18.20
CA TYR A 58 16.70 -9.88 17.40
C TYR A 58 16.22 -10.25 16.00
N PHE A 59 15.16 -9.62 15.49
CA PHE A 59 14.66 -9.91 14.15
C PHE A 59 14.15 -8.65 13.49
N GLU A 60 14.98 -8.09 12.64
CA GLU A 60 14.70 -6.82 11.96
C GLU A 60 14.68 -7.01 10.44
N GLN A 61 13.87 -6.20 9.78
CA GLN A 61 13.80 -6.11 8.33
C GLN A 61 14.14 -4.69 7.87
N GLN A 62 14.76 -4.58 6.70
CA GLN A 62 15.10 -3.31 6.10
C GLN A 62 14.69 -3.40 4.61
N GLY A 63 13.44 -3.04 4.32
CA GLY A 63 12.79 -3.23 3.02
C GLY A 63 13.01 -2.14 1.94
N TRP A 64 12.71 -2.54 0.70
CA TRP A 64 12.58 -1.84 -0.60
C TRP A 64 13.79 -1.22 -1.31
N ALA A 65 14.28 -1.91 -2.36
CA ALA A 65 15.04 -1.34 -3.47
C ALA A 65 14.60 -2.00 -4.80
N GLN A 66 14.15 -1.26 -5.81
CA GLN A 66 13.88 -1.83 -7.15
C GLN A 66 15.16 -2.01 -7.97
N SER A 67 16.20 -2.58 -7.36
CA SER A 67 17.51 -2.75 -7.98
C SER A 67 18.02 -4.16 -7.82
N ASN A 68 18.89 -4.56 -8.74
CA ASN A 68 19.60 -5.85 -8.72
C ASN A 68 20.78 -5.84 -7.72
N SER A 69 20.94 -4.77 -6.94
CA SER A 69 21.87 -4.66 -5.84
C SER A 69 21.22 -3.87 -4.70
N MET A 70 21.14 -4.46 -3.51
CA MET A 70 20.55 -3.83 -2.33
C MET A 70 21.52 -3.94 -1.16
N THR A 71 21.77 -2.81 -0.48
CA THR A 71 22.61 -2.74 0.72
C THR A 71 21.79 -2.18 1.87
N ARG A 72 21.84 -2.84 3.03
CA ARG A 72 21.16 -2.43 4.27
C ARG A 72 22.05 -2.63 5.48
N THR A 73 21.83 -1.80 6.49
CA THR A 73 22.58 -1.82 7.74
C THR A 73 21.64 -2.19 8.88
N PHE A 74 22.11 -3.08 9.74
CA PHE A 74 21.44 -3.56 10.93
C PHE A 74 22.33 -3.20 12.12
N ASP A 75 21.85 -2.28 12.94
CA ASP A 75 22.57 -1.77 14.11
C ASP A 75 22.11 -2.48 15.38
N ASN A 76 22.85 -2.29 16.47
CA ASN A 76 22.50 -2.81 17.79
C ASN A 76 22.28 -4.33 17.85
N VAL A 77 22.94 -5.11 16.98
CA VAL A 77 22.88 -6.58 17.05
C VAL A 77 23.48 -7.04 18.39
N PRO A 78 22.77 -7.84 19.21
CA PRO A 78 23.24 -8.23 20.54
C PRO A 78 24.51 -9.09 20.56
N ASP A 79 25.22 -9.09 21.70
CA ASP A 79 26.32 -10.04 21.97
C ASP A 79 25.79 -11.44 22.31
N GLY A 80 26.65 -12.45 22.36
CA GLY A 80 26.27 -13.81 22.71
C GLY A 80 25.57 -14.59 21.58
N ILE A 81 25.78 -14.20 20.33
CA ILE A 81 25.17 -14.79 19.13
C ILE A 81 25.30 -16.33 19.11
N LYS A 82 24.17 -17.03 19.04
CA LYS A 82 24.07 -18.50 18.90
C LYS A 82 23.65 -18.93 17.51
N LEU A 83 22.85 -18.11 16.85
CA LEU A 83 22.35 -18.34 15.50
C LEU A 83 22.14 -16.98 14.83
N ALA A 84 22.55 -16.84 13.57
CA ALA A 84 22.15 -15.72 12.74
C ALA A 84 21.69 -16.21 11.37
N ARG A 85 20.55 -15.70 10.89
CA ARG A 85 19.94 -16.01 9.60
C ARG A 85 19.72 -14.71 8.84
N ILE A 86 20.13 -14.70 7.58
CA ILE A 86 19.78 -13.65 6.63
C ILE A 86 18.66 -14.17 5.75
N TYR A 87 17.62 -13.36 5.61
CA TYR A 87 16.49 -13.60 4.72
C TYR A 87 16.48 -12.53 3.65
N THR A 88 16.31 -12.90 2.39
CA THR A 88 16.23 -11.96 1.28
C THR A 88 15.27 -12.46 0.22
N GLY A 89 14.71 -11.53 -0.54
CA GLY A 89 13.77 -11.88 -1.60
C GLY A 89 14.08 -11.24 -2.93
N VAL A 90 13.78 -11.96 -4.02
CA VAL A 90 14.06 -11.57 -5.40
C VAL A 90 12.80 -11.70 -6.26
N TRP A 91 12.53 -10.68 -7.07
CA TRP A 91 11.53 -10.76 -8.14
C TRP A 91 12.06 -11.67 -9.26
N GLN A 92 11.37 -12.78 -9.47
CA GLN A 92 11.77 -13.80 -10.43
C GLN A 92 11.07 -13.65 -11.78
N GLY A 93 9.77 -13.34 -11.76
CA GLY A 93 8.90 -13.28 -12.94
C GLY A 93 8.57 -14.65 -13.57
N SER A 94 8.42 -15.70 -12.76
CA SER A 94 8.04 -17.09 -13.12
C SER A 94 6.91 -17.19 -14.17
N PRO A 95 6.75 -18.34 -14.86
CA PRO A 95 7.53 -19.59 -14.74
C PRO A 95 8.87 -19.55 -15.48
N GLY A 96 9.76 -20.50 -15.15
CA GLY A 96 10.95 -20.85 -15.94
C GLY A 96 12.11 -19.85 -15.88
N LYS A 97 11.96 -18.78 -15.10
CA LYS A 97 12.99 -17.75 -14.93
C LYS A 97 13.93 -18.05 -13.78
N GLY A 98 15.10 -17.44 -13.79
CA GLY A 98 16.07 -17.58 -12.71
C GLY A 98 17.29 -16.71 -12.88
N GLY A 99 18.20 -16.79 -11.92
CA GLY A 99 19.42 -16.02 -11.98
C GLY A 99 20.46 -16.47 -10.97
N LYS A 100 21.53 -15.68 -10.90
CA LYS A 100 22.66 -15.84 -10.00
C LYS A 100 22.60 -14.78 -8.93
N PHE A 101 22.99 -15.12 -7.70
CA PHE A 101 23.05 -14.15 -6.61
C PHE A 101 24.21 -14.44 -5.63
N ASN A 102 24.60 -13.41 -4.88
CA ASN A 102 25.51 -13.55 -3.74
C ASN A 102 25.16 -12.55 -2.63
N ILE A 103 25.68 -12.82 -1.43
CA ILE A 103 25.48 -12.00 -0.24
C ILE A 103 26.85 -11.58 0.30
N THR A 104 27.04 -10.29 0.51
CA THR A 104 28.21 -9.71 1.17
C THR A 104 27.79 -9.18 2.54
N ILE A 105 28.51 -9.58 3.58
CA ILE A 105 28.36 -9.10 4.95
C ILE A 105 29.60 -8.28 5.27
N GLN A 106 29.42 -7.11 5.85
CA GLN A 106 30.48 -6.24 6.34
C GLN A 106 30.17 -5.82 7.77
N ASN A 107 31.15 -5.92 8.66
CA ASN A 107 31.04 -5.53 10.06
C ASN A 107 32.38 -5.02 10.58
N ALA A 108 32.48 -4.79 11.89
CA ALA A 108 33.69 -4.26 12.53
C ALA A 108 34.93 -5.16 12.36
N THR A 109 34.77 -6.46 12.12
CA THR A 109 35.87 -7.43 12.01
C THR A 109 36.34 -7.69 10.58
N GLY A 110 35.57 -7.26 9.58
CA GLY A 110 35.94 -7.41 8.17
C GLY A 110 34.72 -7.54 7.25
N SER A 111 34.96 -8.14 6.09
CA SER A 111 33.91 -8.46 5.13
C SER A 111 34.02 -9.91 4.65
N TYR A 112 32.87 -10.55 4.51
CA TYR A 112 32.70 -11.88 3.94
C TYR A 112 31.72 -11.80 2.77
N THR A 113 32.04 -12.45 1.65
CA THR A 113 31.12 -12.60 0.52
C THR A 113 30.92 -14.07 0.24
N THR A 114 29.67 -14.50 0.13
CA THR A 114 29.34 -15.87 -0.22
C THR A 114 29.85 -16.22 -1.63
N PRO A 115 29.98 -17.51 -1.96
CA PRO A 115 29.98 -17.93 -3.36
C PRO A 115 28.76 -17.37 -4.11
N THR A 116 28.86 -17.34 -5.44
CA THR A 116 27.70 -17.02 -6.28
C THR A 116 26.86 -18.28 -6.45
N TYR A 117 25.61 -18.22 -6.01
CA TYR A 117 24.62 -19.28 -6.17
C TYR A 117 23.77 -19.02 -7.40
N GLN A 118 23.16 -20.07 -7.94
CA GLN A 118 22.19 -19.97 -9.02
C GLN A 118 20.88 -20.59 -8.55
N ALA A 119 19.76 -19.96 -8.87
CA ALA A 119 18.43 -20.49 -8.60
C ALA A 119 17.53 -20.27 -9.81
N CYS A 120 16.85 -21.34 -10.23
CA CYS A 120 16.04 -21.35 -11.45
C CYS A 120 14.74 -22.05 -11.16
N ASP A 121 13.63 -21.46 -11.61
CA ASP A 121 12.31 -22.09 -11.51
C ASP A 121 12.29 -23.37 -12.36
N PRO A 122 12.08 -24.55 -11.74
CA PRO A 122 12.01 -25.82 -12.46
C PRO A 122 10.73 -25.96 -13.30
N CYS A 123 9.72 -25.12 -13.10
CA CYS A 123 8.54 -25.08 -13.96
C CYS A 123 8.84 -24.29 -15.23
N PRO A 124 8.84 -24.88 -16.43
CA PRO A 124 9.15 -24.14 -17.65
C PRO A 124 8.00 -23.21 -18.09
N ASP A 125 6.75 -23.65 -17.94
CA ASP A 125 5.53 -22.97 -18.41
C ASP A 125 4.35 -23.27 -17.47
N GLU A 126 3.37 -22.37 -17.40
CA GLU A 126 2.16 -22.53 -16.58
C GLU A 126 1.21 -23.62 -17.12
N PRO A 127 0.44 -24.31 -16.24
CA PRO A 127 0.40 -24.16 -14.77
C PRO A 127 1.45 -25.01 -14.04
N CYS A 128 1.97 -24.53 -12.91
CA CYS A 128 3.12 -25.14 -12.24
C CYS A 128 2.80 -26.00 -11.01
N ALA A 129 1.53 -26.34 -10.79
CA ALA A 129 1.08 -27.18 -9.68
C ALA A 129 1.95 -28.45 -9.50
N ASP A 130 2.23 -29.16 -10.61
CA ASP A 130 3.01 -30.41 -10.60
C ASP A 130 4.50 -30.20 -10.25
N SER A 131 5.02 -28.98 -10.45
CA SER A 131 6.41 -28.60 -10.18
C SER A 131 6.62 -28.02 -8.78
N GLN A 132 5.57 -27.83 -7.98
CA GLN A 132 5.66 -27.08 -6.73
C GLN A 132 6.62 -27.71 -5.70
N SER A 133 6.63 -29.04 -5.61
CA SER A 133 7.59 -29.74 -4.74
C SER A 133 9.06 -29.53 -5.13
N GLN A 134 9.35 -29.24 -6.41
CA GLN A 134 10.71 -29.04 -6.93
C GLN A 134 11.19 -27.60 -6.74
N ARG A 135 10.26 -26.67 -6.51
CA ARG A 135 10.52 -25.25 -6.25
C ARG A 135 10.95 -24.95 -4.81
N CYS A 136 10.77 -25.91 -3.92
CA CYS A 136 11.29 -25.89 -2.56
C CYS A 136 12.74 -26.37 -2.60
N ASP A 137 13.69 -25.45 -2.54
CA ASP A 137 15.14 -25.67 -2.67
C ASP A 137 15.58 -26.05 -4.10
N ALA A 138 15.30 -25.15 -5.06
CA ALA A 138 15.69 -25.26 -6.46
C ALA A 138 17.13 -24.75 -6.75
N LEU A 139 17.93 -24.52 -5.72
CA LEU A 139 19.33 -24.09 -5.84
C LEU A 139 20.15 -25.00 -6.75
N ASN A 140 20.78 -24.41 -7.75
CA ASN A 140 21.62 -25.04 -8.76
C ASN A 140 20.91 -26.07 -9.67
N TRP A 141 19.60 -25.91 -9.91
CA TRP A 141 18.87 -26.76 -10.85
C TRP A 141 19.41 -26.63 -12.29
N THR A 142 19.65 -27.79 -12.95
CA THR A 142 20.23 -27.88 -14.31
C THR A 142 19.33 -28.65 -15.30
N GLY A 143 18.06 -28.85 -14.97
CA GLY A 143 17.05 -29.33 -15.93
C GLY A 143 16.89 -30.84 -16.12
N ASN A 144 17.60 -31.71 -15.38
CA ASN A 144 17.46 -33.18 -15.57
C ASN A 144 17.35 -34.03 -14.29
N VAL A 145 17.56 -33.46 -13.11
CA VAL A 145 17.34 -34.09 -11.79
C VAL A 145 17.14 -32.93 -10.81
N PRO A 146 16.21 -32.99 -9.82
CA PRO A 146 16.26 -32.05 -8.71
C PRO A 146 17.67 -32.11 -8.11
N PRO A 147 18.38 -30.98 -7.93
CA PRO A 147 19.65 -30.99 -7.25
C PRO A 147 19.42 -31.53 -5.83
N ASN A 148 19.76 -32.80 -5.62
CA ASN A 148 19.78 -33.40 -4.29
C ASN A 148 21.14 -33.08 -3.65
N VAL A 149 21.45 -31.79 -3.56
CA VAL A 149 22.65 -31.30 -2.88
C VAL A 149 22.17 -30.35 -1.79
N PRO A 150 22.26 -30.75 -0.50
CA PRO A 150 22.02 -29.81 0.58
C PRO A 150 23.10 -28.74 0.48
N SER A 151 22.78 -27.52 0.08
CA SER A 151 23.74 -26.42 0.23
C SER A 151 23.78 -25.93 1.67
N GLY A 152 23.88 -26.86 2.63
CA GLY A 152 24.11 -26.64 4.07
C GLY A 152 23.43 -25.40 4.65
N ASP A 153 24.09 -24.26 4.50
CA ASP A 153 23.74 -22.97 5.07
C ASP A 153 22.73 -22.13 4.26
N ILE A 154 22.47 -22.42 2.98
CA ILE A 154 21.58 -21.60 2.13
C ILE A 154 20.46 -22.43 1.48
N HIS A 155 19.26 -21.87 1.41
CA HIS A 155 18.07 -22.46 0.76
C HIS A 155 17.29 -21.40 0.00
N ASP A 156 16.62 -21.79 -1.09
CA ASP A 156 15.66 -20.94 -1.79
C ASP A 156 14.26 -21.57 -1.87
N TYR A 157 13.26 -20.71 -2.01
CA TYR A 157 11.86 -21.10 -2.11
C TYR A 157 11.21 -20.26 -3.20
N ILE A 158 10.89 -20.90 -4.31
CA ILE A 158 10.24 -20.26 -5.46
C ILE A 158 8.73 -20.46 -5.28
N VAL A 159 7.97 -19.39 -5.04
CA VAL A 159 6.55 -19.53 -4.67
C VAL A 159 5.63 -18.48 -5.29
N GLY A 160 4.73 -18.93 -6.15
CA GLY A 160 3.70 -18.10 -6.77
C GLY A 160 4.26 -17.02 -7.71
N CYS A 161 3.46 -16.65 -8.71
CA CYS A 161 3.69 -15.66 -9.77
C CYS A 161 4.82 -14.63 -9.56
N GLY A 162 6.06 -15.05 -9.73
CA GLY A 162 7.24 -14.19 -9.82
C GLY A 162 7.96 -13.88 -8.51
N VAL A 163 7.71 -14.59 -7.41
CA VAL A 163 8.37 -14.32 -6.12
C VAL A 163 9.29 -15.47 -5.70
N GLN A 164 10.50 -15.11 -5.28
CA GLN A 164 11.45 -16.05 -4.70
C GLN A 164 12.00 -15.54 -3.37
N PHE A 165 12.09 -16.45 -2.40
CA PHE A 165 12.67 -16.20 -1.08
C PHE A 165 13.94 -17.02 -0.88
N ILE A 166 14.93 -16.44 -0.19
CA ILE A 166 16.24 -17.04 0.07
C ILE A 166 16.55 -16.89 1.56
N SER A 167 17.02 -17.97 2.17
CA SER A 167 17.49 -18.01 3.55
C SER A 167 18.96 -18.44 3.63
N PHE A 168 19.77 -17.78 4.45
CA PHE A 168 21.20 -18.04 4.59
C PHE A 168 21.66 -18.07 6.06
N ASN A 169 22.49 -19.05 6.43
CA ASN A 169 23.09 -19.19 7.74
C ASN A 169 24.29 -18.26 7.86
N ALA A 170 24.05 -17.10 8.44
CA ALA A 170 25.06 -16.07 8.61
C ALA A 170 25.76 -16.14 9.98
N THR A 171 25.47 -17.14 10.81
CA THR A 171 26.00 -17.28 12.19
C THR A 171 27.49 -16.98 12.34
N PRO A 172 28.42 -17.53 11.53
CA PRO A 172 29.85 -17.27 11.73
C PRO A 172 30.31 -15.91 11.19
N TYR A 173 29.44 -15.13 10.55
CA TYR A 173 29.78 -13.90 9.82
C TYR A 173 29.12 -12.65 10.39
N ILE A 174 28.11 -12.78 11.25
CA ILE A 174 27.47 -11.67 11.96
C ILE A 174 28.20 -11.45 13.28
N THR A 175 28.43 -10.19 13.64
CA THR A 175 29.05 -9.80 14.91
C THR A 175 28.13 -8.89 15.72
N PRO A 176 28.36 -8.72 17.03
CA PRO A 176 27.61 -7.74 17.81
C PRO A 176 27.81 -6.30 17.26
N GLY A 177 26.81 -5.44 17.42
CA GLY A 177 26.78 -4.08 16.90
C GLY A 177 26.35 -4.00 15.43
N THR A 178 27.00 -3.13 14.66
CA THR A 178 26.61 -2.82 13.28
C THR A 178 27.05 -3.89 12.28
N ASN A 179 26.10 -4.36 11.47
CA ASN A 179 26.32 -5.26 10.34
C ASN A 179 25.67 -4.69 9.08
N THR A 180 26.42 -4.56 8.00
CA THR A 180 25.94 -4.14 6.69
C THR A 180 25.88 -5.33 5.75
N ILE A 181 24.70 -5.60 5.19
CA ILE A 181 24.42 -6.72 4.31
C ILE A 181 24.13 -6.18 2.92
N THR A 182 24.78 -6.75 1.91
CA THR A 182 24.55 -6.44 0.49
C THR A 182 24.15 -7.70 -0.25
N VAL A 183 23.05 -7.66 -0.98
CA VAL A 183 22.62 -8.73 -1.89
C VAL A 183 22.75 -8.23 -3.32
N LYS A 184 23.28 -9.08 -4.21
CA LYS A 184 23.39 -8.77 -5.64
C LYS A 184 22.86 -9.91 -6.48
N THR A 185 22.14 -9.59 -7.54
CA THR A 185 21.59 -10.52 -8.51
C THR A 185 22.13 -10.25 -9.91
N SER A 186 22.15 -11.28 -10.76
CA SER A 186 22.50 -11.21 -12.18
C SER A 186 21.87 -12.37 -12.94
N CYS A 187 21.89 -12.32 -14.28
CA CYS A 187 21.35 -13.41 -15.09
C CYS A 187 22.16 -14.70 -14.98
N CYS A 188 21.49 -15.85 -15.07
CA CYS A 188 22.15 -17.15 -15.21
C CYS A 188 22.30 -17.54 -16.69
N ASP A 189 23.24 -18.45 -17.00
CA ASP A 189 23.51 -18.85 -18.40
C ASP A 189 22.57 -19.97 -18.89
N SER A 190 21.87 -20.64 -17.98
CA SER A 190 21.09 -21.87 -18.24
C SER A 190 19.58 -21.72 -18.01
N CYS A 191 19.09 -20.49 -17.81
CA CYS A 191 17.71 -20.16 -17.53
C CYS A 191 17.35 -18.85 -18.23
N THR A 192 16.05 -18.63 -18.47
CA THR A 192 15.57 -17.29 -18.83
C THR A 192 15.87 -16.36 -17.65
N CYS A 193 16.48 -15.22 -17.91
CA CYS A 193 16.87 -14.31 -16.83
C CYS A 193 15.64 -13.84 -16.04
N TRP A 194 15.75 -13.90 -14.71
CA TRP A 194 14.78 -13.30 -13.80
C TRP A 194 14.78 -11.77 -13.90
N ASP A 195 13.75 -11.14 -13.35
CA ASP A 195 13.72 -9.69 -13.13
C ASP A 195 14.92 -9.25 -12.25
N GLY A 196 15.14 -9.97 -11.15
CA GLY A 196 16.33 -9.85 -10.31
C GLY A 196 16.26 -8.73 -9.26
N ARG A 197 15.25 -7.87 -9.26
CA ARG A 197 15.09 -6.82 -8.24
C ARG A 197 14.91 -7.43 -6.84
N ILE A 198 15.58 -6.85 -5.85
CA ILE A 198 15.59 -7.36 -4.46
C ILE A 198 14.57 -6.59 -3.62
N TYR A 199 13.54 -7.25 -3.10
CA TYR A 199 12.47 -6.54 -2.39
C TYR A 199 12.70 -6.37 -0.88
N LEU A 200 13.54 -7.21 -0.27
CA LEU A 200 13.74 -7.26 1.18
C LEU A 200 15.11 -7.83 1.53
N ILE A 201 15.72 -7.30 2.61
CA ILE A 201 16.75 -7.97 3.41
C ILE A 201 16.28 -7.95 4.88
N ALA A 202 16.30 -9.08 5.56
CA ALA A 202 16.04 -9.20 6.99
C ALA A 202 17.13 -10.01 7.69
N LEU A 203 17.39 -9.69 8.96
CA LEU A 203 18.39 -10.32 9.80
C LEU A 203 17.73 -10.82 11.08
N LEU A 204 17.76 -12.13 11.29
CA LEU A 204 17.36 -12.79 12.53
C LEU A 204 18.61 -13.24 13.28
N VAL A 205 18.69 -12.94 14.58
CA VAL A 205 19.77 -13.35 15.47
C VAL A 205 19.16 -13.90 16.77
N VAL A 206 19.48 -15.14 17.10
CA VAL A 206 19.26 -15.70 18.44
C VAL A 206 20.52 -15.50 19.25
N TYR A 207 20.40 -14.90 20.43
CA TYR A 207 21.54 -14.55 21.28
C TYR A 207 21.33 -15.00 22.71
N GLU A 208 22.41 -15.39 23.39
CA GLU A 208 22.41 -15.81 24.78
C GLU A 208 22.90 -14.67 25.69
N ASP A 209 22.12 -14.36 26.70
CA ASP A 209 22.45 -13.49 27.83
C ASP A 209 22.00 -14.19 29.11
N SER A 210 22.96 -14.53 29.98
CA SER A 210 22.69 -15.25 31.23
C SER A 210 21.80 -14.50 32.22
N ASN A 211 21.62 -13.18 32.06
CA ASN A 211 20.73 -12.39 32.91
C ASN A 211 19.25 -12.49 32.47
N MET A 212 19.01 -12.81 31.20
CA MET A 212 17.67 -12.95 30.65
C MET A 212 17.00 -14.25 31.11
N PRO A 213 15.65 -14.29 31.14
CA PRO A 213 14.94 -15.52 31.45
C PRO A 213 15.25 -16.62 30.44
N GLU A 214 15.10 -17.86 30.90
CA GLU A 214 15.17 -19.00 30.01
C GLU A 214 13.98 -18.97 29.04
N MET A 215 14.26 -19.19 27.77
CA MET A 215 13.27 -19.25 26.72
C MET A 215 13.54 -20.41 25.78
N THR A 216 12.46 -21.00 25.29
CA THR A 216 12.49 -21.90 24.16
C THR A 216 12.07 -21.13 22.92
N TYR A 217 12.84 -21.26 21.84
CA TYR A 217 12.51 -20.67 20.54
C TYR A 217 12.36 -21.76 19.48
N TRP A 218 11.53 -21.47 18.49
CA TRP A 218 11.42 -22.20 17.24
C TRP A 218 11.54 -21.21 16.09
N ILE A 219 12.34 -21.54 15.10
CA ILE A 219 12.41 -20.81 13.84
C ILE A 219 12.02 -21.80 12.76
N ASN A 220 10.86 -21.53 12.18
CA ASN A 220 10.36 -22.25 11.03
C ASN A 220 10.75 -21.48 9.77
N GLU A 221 11.23 -22.21 8.76
CA GLU A 221 11.53 -21.67 7.43
C GLU A 221 10.78 -22.51 6.39
N GLY A 222 10.26 -21.83 5.39
CA GLY A 222 9.51 -22.40 4.28
C GLY A 222 8.95 -21.29 3.42
N ALA A 223 7.84 -21.57 2.73
CA ALA A 223 7.10 -20.53 2.05
C ALA A 223 5.61 -20.90 1.88
N PRO A 224 4.89 -21.24 2.97
CA PRO A 224 3.43 -21.39 2.90
C PRO A 224 2.78 -20.08 2.47
N TYR A 225 1.69 -20.20 1.72
CA TYR A 225 0.94 -19.03 1.29
C TYR A 225 -0.50 -19.35 0.92
N LEU A 226 -1.33 -18.31 0.97
CA LEU A 226 -2.74 -18.36 0.65
C LEU A 226 -2.98 -17.71 -0.72
N GLU A 227 -3.74 -18.38 -1.58
CA GLU A 227 -4.17 -17.82 -2.86
C GLU A 227 -5.47 -18.47 -3.34
N LYS A 228 -6.19 -17.79 -4.22
CA LYS A 228 -7.23 -18.41 -5.06
C LYS A 228 -6.62 -18.85 -6.37
N GLY A 229 -7.09 -19.96 -6.91
CA GLY A 229 -6.51 -20.66 -8.05
C GLY A 229 -5.91 -19.71 -9.10
N SER A 230 -4.64 -19.91 -9.41
CA SER A 230 -3.84 -19.01 -10.23
C SER A 230 -3.25 -19.75 -11.44
N ALA A 231 -2.87 -19.01 -12.47
CA ALA A 231 -2.17 -19.61 -13.61
C ALA A 231 -0.81 -20.21 -13.17
N CYS A 232 -0.19 -19.66 -12.11
CA CYS A 232 1.10 -20.07 -11.59
C CYS A 232 1.07 -21.38 -10.81
N ASP A 233 0.01 -21.65 -10.06
CA ASP A 233 -0.03 -22.78 -9.10
C ASP A 233 -1.21 -23.73 -9.32
N GLY A 234 -2.06 -23.42 -10.30
CA GLY A 234 -3.14 -24.27 -10.74
C GLY A 234 -4.53 -23.79 -10.28
N PRO A 235 -5.58 -24.51 -10.68
CA PRO A 235 -6.96 -24.05 -10.51
C PRO A 235 -7.51 -24.18 -9.08
N ASP A 236 -6.76 -24.78 -8.16
CA ASP A 236 -7.24 -25.07 -6.81
C ASP A 236 -7.07 -23.86 -5.88
N ASP A 237 -8.11 -23.58 -5.08
CA ASP A 237 -8.06 -22.53 -4.06
C ASP A 237 -7.31 -23.03 -2.82
N HIS A 238 -6.29 -22.28 -2.40
CA HIS A 238 -5.49 -22.52 -1.21
C HIS A 238 -5.77 -21.46 -0.15
N ILE A 239 -6.97 -21.52 0.43
CA ILE A 239 -7.44 -20.56 1.46
C ILE A 239 -7.03 -20.92 2.89
N ASP A 240 -6.32 -22.03 3.08
CA ASP A 240 -5.82 -22.50 4.37
C ASP A 240 -4.34 -22.85 4.31
N ALA A 241 -3.59 -22.47 5.34
CA ALA A 241 -2.21 -22.90 5.56
C ALA A 241 -1.95 -23.15 7.05
N SER A 242 -0.97 -23.99 7.37
CA SER A 242 -0.58 -24.26 8.75
C SER A 242 0.87 -24.70 8.85
N LEU A 243 1.44 -24.55 10.04
CA LEU A 243 2.79 -24.98 10.39
C LEU A 243 2.87 -25.39 11.85
N TYR A 244 3.76 -26.34 12.16
CA TYR A 244 3.99 -26.79 13.53
C TYR A 244 5.30 -26.22 14.08
N PHE A 245 5.25 -25.79 15.33
CA PHE A 245 6.41 -25.56 16.19
C PHE A 245 6.60 -26.79 17.07
N ASN A 246 7.46 -27.71 16.62
CA ASN A 246 7.65 -29.01 17.28
C ASN A 246 8.68 -28.94 18.40
N GLY A 247 8.33 -29.40 19.59
CA GLY A 247 9.24 -29.42 20.74
C GLY A 247 8.55 -29.00 22.03
N THR A 248 9.19 -29.31 23.15
CA THR A 248 8.67 -28.99 24.48
C THR A 248 9.12 -27.59 24.89
N HIS A 249 8.17 -26.71 25.18
CA HIS A 249 8.49 -25.39 25.69
C HIS A 249 8.94 -25.43 27.17
N VAL A 250 9.61 -24.38 27.64
CA VAL A 250 9.99 -24.20 29.05
C VAL A 250 8.80 -24.40 30.01
N SER A 251 9.08 -24.89 31.23
CA SER A 251 8.05 -25.09 32.26
C SER A 251 7.55 -23.76 32.83
N ASN A 252 6.25 -23.67 33.14
CA ASN A 252 5.59 -22.46 33.66
C ASN A 252 5.84 -21.24 32.77
N PRO A 253 5.44 -21.29 31.49
CA PRO A 253 5.63 -20.17 30.57
C PRO A 253 4.81 -18.97 31.02
N THR A 254 5.35 -17.78 30.80
CA THR A 254 4.77 -16.50 31.23
C THR A 254 4.61 -15.55 30.05
N ARG A 255 5.37 -15.77 28.98
CA ARG A 255 5.36 -14.94 27.79
C ARG A 255 5.45 -15.80 26.53
N VAL A 256 4.61 -15.46 25.56
CA VAL A 256 4.56 -16.13 24.26
C VAL A 256 4.57 -15.06 23.19
N LYS A 257 5.55 -15.14 22.29
CA LYS A 257 5.65 -14.28 21.12
C LYS A 257 5.62 -15.11 19.84
N LEU A 258 5.02 -14.56 18.81
CA LEU A 258 5.05 -15.10 17.45
C LEU A 258 5.41 -13.96 16.50
N TRP A 259 6.49 -14.11 15.75
CA TRP A 259 6.88 -13.15 14.71
C TRP A 259 6.90 -13.84 13.35
N THR A 260 6.37 -13.21 12.31
CA THR A 260 6.28 -13.80 10.96
C THR A 260 6.77 -12.83 9.89
N LEU A 261 7.62 -13.31 8.99
CA LEU A 261 8.17 -12.57 7.86
C LEU A 261 7.58 -13.10 6.55
N GLY A 262 7.20 -12.24 5.62
CA GLY A 262 6.49 -12.59 4.39
C GLY A 262 6.58 -11.55 3.28
N TRP A 263 6.12 -11.89 2.07
CA TRP A 263 6.05 -10.99 0.90
C TRP A 263 5.06 -11.49 -0.16
N PRO A 264 4.39 -10.62 -0.96
CA PRO A 264 4.31 -9.17 -0.81
C PRO A 264 3.60 -8.80 0.49
N HIS A 265 2.61 -9.59 0.88
CA HIS A 265 1.95 -9.53 2.19
C HIS A 265 2.39 -10.71 3.04
N VAL A 266 2.65 -10.49 4.32
CA VAL A 266 2.68 -11.56 5.31
C VAL A 266 1.26 -12.11 5.46
N ILE A 267 1.11 -13.42 5.66
CA ILE A 267 -0.20 -14.01 5.99
C ILE A 267 -0.74 -13.32 7.26
N ASN A 268 -1.81 -12.53 7.08
CA ASN A 268 -2.41 -11.69 8.12
C ASN A 268 -3.94 -11.89 8.18
N ALA A 269 -4.35 -13.15 8.21
CA ALA A 269 -5.74 -13.53 8.32
C ALA A 269 -6.29 -13.19 9.72
N THR A 270 -6.72 -11.95 9.98
CA THR A 270 -7.15 -11.52 11.32
C THR A 270 -8.55 -10.90 11.36
N GLU A 271 -9.13 -10.59 10.20
CA GLU A 271 -10.50 -10.06 10.08
C GLU A 271 -11.52 -11.17 9.78
N SER A 272 -12.62 -11.22 10.50
CA SER A 272 -13.66 -12.22 10.25
C SER A 272 -14.22 -12.11 8.81
N PRO A 273 -14.30 -13.21 8.05
CA PRO A 273 -14.22 -14.60 8.50
C PRO A 273 -12.81 -15.24 8.42
N ALA A 274 -11.79 -14.49 8.02
CA ALA A 274 -10.39 -14.92 8.09
C ALA A 274 -9.93 -15.08 9.55
N TYR A 275 -8.95 -15.95 9.80
CA TYR A 275 -8.38 -16.14 11.12
C TYR A 275 -6.94 -16.65 11.12
N THR A 276 -6.23 -16.31 12.19
CA THR A 276 -4.94 -16.87 12.59
C THR A 276 -5.13 -17.50 13.96
N LYS A 277 -4.81 -18.78 14.08
CA LYS A 277 -5.03 -19.56 15.30
C LYS A 277 -3.76 -20.24 15.78
N LEU A 278 -3.54 -20.23 17.09
CA LEU A 278 -2.56 -21.07 17.76
C LEU A 278 -3.30 -22.18 18.52
N ASN A 279 -3.05 -23.43 18.15
CA ASN A 279 -3.71 -24.62 18.69
C ASN A 279 -5.25 -24.52 18.69
N GLY A 280 -5.82 -24.03 17.58
CA GLY A 280 -7.27 -23.86 17.43
C GLY A 280 -7.86 -22.60 18.08
N ILE A 281 -7.06 -21.77 18.74
CA ILE A 281 -7.52 -20.54 19.41
C ILE A 281 -7.06 -19.31 18.62
N GLY A 282 -7.98 -18.39 18.30
CA GLY A 282 -7.66 -17.17 17.55
C GLY A 282 -6.74 -16.24 18.34
N ILE A 283 -5.64 -15.81 17.72
CA ILE A 283 -4.64 -14.93 18.37
C ILE A 283 -4.84 -13.43 18.07
N GLY A 284 -5.81 -13.08 17.22
CA GLY A 284 -6.17 -11.69 16.90
C GLY A 284 -5.14 -10.98 16.03
N TYR A 285 -5.26 -9.65 15.96
CA TYR A 285 -4.36 -8.77 15.21
C TYR A 285 -2.95 -8.74 15.84
N PRO A 286 -1.89 -8.58 15.02
CA PRO A 286 -0.54 -8.40 15.53
C PRO A 286 -0.42 -7.09 16.33
N ASP A 287 0.46 -7.09 17.33
CA ASP A 287 0.77 -5.90 18.14
C ASP A 287 1.60 -4.89 17.34
N ILE A 288 2.43 -5.37 16.42
CA ILE A 288 3.25 -4.55 15.53
C ILE A 288 3.14 -5.10 14.11
N THR A 289 2.85 -4.20 13.17
CA THR A 289 2.85 -4.46 11.74
C THR A 289 3.88 -3.55 11.09
N GLU A 290 4.90 -4.12 10.48
CA GLU A 290 5.85 -3.37 9.68
C GLU A 290 5.56 -3.54 8.20
N SER A 291 5.37 -2.42 7.52
CA SER A 291 5.29 -2.35 6.06
C SER A 291 6.61 -1.86 5.48
N TYR A 292 6.85 -2.15 4.20
CA TYR A 292 7.97 -1.51 3.49
C TYR A 292 7.67 -0.02 3.25
N ALA A 293 8.71 0.77 2.91
CA ALA A 293 8.67 2.23 2.77
C ALA A 293 7.66 2.82 1.74
N GLY A 294 6.84 2.00 1.07
CA GLY A 294 5.72 2.43 0.24
C GLY A 294 4.33 2.28 0.89
N GLY A 295 4.25 1.65 2.09
CA GLY A 295 3.02 1.56 2.88
C GLY A 295 1.93 0.61 2.37
N TYR A 296 2.19 -0.18 1.33
CA TYR A 296 1.15 -1.01 0.68
C TYR A 296 1.11 -2.47 1.12
N SER A 297 2.20 -3.00 1.71
CA SER A 297 2.25 -4.42 2.07
C SER A 297 3.03 -4.66 3.36
N GLU A 298 2.44 -5.44 4.26
CA GLU A 298 3.01 -5.89 5.53
C GLU A 298 4.07 -6.95 5.28
N VAL A 299 5.27 -6.78 5.83
CA VAL A 299 6.43 -7.65 5.58
C VAL A 299 6.93 -8.36 6.83
N LEU A 300 6.65 -7.82 8.01
CA LEU A 300 6.96 -8.43 9.31
C LEU A 300 5.82 -8.14 10.29
N LEU A 301 5.23 -9.18 10.85
CA LEU A 301 4.19 -9.09 11.88
C LEU A 301 4.72 -9.61 13.20
N ARG A 302 4.35 -8.96 14.31
CA ARG A 302 4.74 -9.39 15.65
C ARG A 302 3.54 -9.43 16.59
N TRP A 303 3.24 -10.62 17.10
CA TRP A 303 2.45 -10.82 18.30
C TRP A 303 3.42 -11.01 19.47
N ASN A 304 3.47 -10.05 20.37
CA ASN A 304 4.31 -10.02 21.55
C ASN A 304 3.58 -10.49 22.83
N ASN A 305 2.24 -10.56 22.81
CA ASN A 305 1.44 -10.88 23.99
C ASN A 305 0.40 -11.99 23.75
N ILE A 306 0.85 -13.18 23.36
CA ILE A 306 -0.04 -14.35 23.24
C ILE A 306 -0.25 -14.99 24.63
N SER A 307 -1.50 -15.32 24.95
CA SER A 307 -1.83 -16.02 26.19
C SER A 307 -1.12 -17.38 26.28
N THR A 308 -0.46 -17.64 27.41
CA THR A 308 0.22 -18.92 27.70
C THR A 308 -0.76 -20.10 27.74
N GLY A 309 -2.05 -19.83 27.99
CA GLY A 309 -3.12 -20.83 27.93
C GLY A 309 -3.40 -21.37 26.52
N TYR A 310 -2.82 -20.77 25.48
CA TYR A 310 -2.97 -21.23 24.10
C TYR A 310 -1.91 -22.24 23.69
N LEU A 311 -0.92 -22.49 24.55
CA LEU A 311 0.16 -23.42 24.28
C LEU A 311 -0.22 -24.88 24.59
N ASN A 312 0.28 -25.76 23.74
CA ASN A 312 0.39 -27.19 23.98
C ASN A 312 1.83 -27.51 24.40
N THR A 313 1.98 -28.43 25.36
CA THR A 313 3.28 -28.70 25.99
C THR A 313 4.35 -29.20 25.03
N ASN A 314 4.00 -29.97 23.99
CA ASN A 314 4.99 -30.73 23.19
C ASN A 314 5.01 -30.37 21.69
N SER A 315 4.03 -29.62 21.19
CA SER A 315 3.97 -29.16 19.81
C SER A 315 2.85 -28.15 19.67
N ASN A 316 3.12 -27.02 19.00
CA ASN A 316 2.17 -25.94 18.82
C ASN A 316 1.84 -25.77 17.34
N LEU A 317 0.57 -25.85 16.98
CA LEU A 317 0.08 -25.69 15.60
C LEU A 317 -0.35 -24.25 15.37
N LEU A 318 0.24 -23.59 14.38
CA LEU A 318 -0.21 -22.30 13.87
C LEU A 318 -1.02 -22.53 12.59
N GLU A 319 -2.21 -21.96 12.52
CA GLU A 319 -3.17 -22.14 11.42
C GLU A 319 -3.60 -20.79 10.89
N PHE A 320 -3.75 -20.69 9.58
CA PHE A 320 -4.22 -19.53 8.85
C PHE A 320 -5.38 -19.93 7.96
N HIS A 321 -6.35 -19.03 7.85
CA HIS A 321 -7.48 -19.17 6.93
C HIS A 321 -7.89 -17.80 6.43
N ASP A 322 -7.97 -17.61 5.12
CA ASP A 322 -8.52 -16.40 4.51
C ASP A 322 -9.37 -16.78 3.29
N PRO A 323 -10.68 -16.46 3.27
CA PRO A 323 -11.51 -16.76 2.09
C PRO A 323 -11.23 -15.87 0.87
N ALA A 324 -10.42 -14.82 0.98
CA ALA A 324 -10.12 -13.86 -0.08
C ALA A 324 -8.66 -13.36 -0.07
N PRO A 325 -7.67 -14.28 -0.11
CA PRO A 325 -6.27 -13.93 0.07
C PRO A 325 -5.71 -13.12 -1.11
N LEU A 326 -4.83 -12.18 -0.81
CA LEU A 326 -4.13 -11.32 -1.77
C LEU A 326 -2.67 -11.78 -1.98
N TYR A 327 -2.47 -13.08 -2.24
CA TYR A 327 -1.15 -13.72 -2.38
C TYR A 327 -0.27 -13.61 -1.12
N GLU A 328 -0.84 -13.80 0.07
CA GLU A 328 -0.14 -13.62 1.34
C GLU A 328 0.77 -14.81 1.66
N ARG A 329 2.03 -14.57 2.05
CA ARG A 329 3.06 -15.61 2.28
C ARG A 329 3.69 -15.50 3.67
N ALA A 330 4.14 -16.61 4.25
CA ALA A 330 4.89 -16.59 5.51
C ALA A 330 6.19 -17.40 5.37
N PHE A 331 7.29 -16.73 5.07
CA PHE A 331 8.58 -17.35 4.78
C PHE A 331 9.36 -17.80 6.01
N ALA A 332 9.33 -16.98 7.06
CA ALA A 332 9.94 -17.32 8.34
C ALA A 332 8.95 -17.05 9.47
N ALA A 333 8.82 -17.98 10.40
CA ALA A 333 7.97 -17.83 11.58
C ALA A 333 8.76 -18.19 12.83
N VAL A 334 8.72 -17.32 13.84
CA VAL A 334 9.49 -17.44 15.07
C VAL A 334 8.53 -17.49 16.24
N LEU A 335 8.43 -18.64 16.89
CA LEU A 335 7.72 -18.76 18.17
C LEU A 335 8.74 -18.67 19.30
N MET A 336 8.45 -17.85 20.30
CA MET A 336 9.27 -17.73 21.51
C MET A 336 8.40 -17.92 22.73
N VAL A 337 8.77 -18.86 23.59
CA VAL A 337 8.08 -19.16 24.84
C VAL A 337 9.06 -19.00 25.97
N GLN A 338 8.83 -18.03 26.83
CA GLN A 338 9.75 -17.67 27.92
C GLN A 338 9.12 -17.98 29.27
N ARG A 339 9.95 -18.38 30.24
CA ARG A 339 9.53 -18.43 31.65
C ARG A 339 9.74 -17.06 32.29
N ARG A 340 9.21 -16.89 33.50
CA ARG A 340 9.48 -15.68 34.28
C ARG A 340 10.98 -15.51 34.52
N SER A 341 11.45 -14.26 34.45
CA SER A 341 12.77 -13.94 34.98
C SER A 341 12.79 -13.99 36.51
N ASP A 342 13.93 -14.36 37.07
CA ASP A 342 14.17 -14.29 38.51
C ASP A 342 14.40 -12.83 38.97
N GLN A 343 14.72 -11.94 38.02
CA GLN A 343 14.91 -10.49 38.18
C GLN A 343 13.71 -9.73 37.59
N PRO A 344 13.42 -8.48 38.00
CA PRO A 344 12.51 -7.59 37.26
C PRO A 344 12.90 -7.44 35.78
N ASP A 345 11.96 -7.11 34.92
CA ASP A 345 12.20 -6.88 33.48
C ASP A 345 11.13 -5.92 32.96
N PHE A 346 11.45 -4.63 32.94
CA PHE A 346 10.58 -3.57 32.50
C PHE A 346 10.62 -3.46 30.98
N THR A 347 9.51 -3.02 30.42
CA THR A 347 9.44 -2.64 29.01
C THR A 347 8.39 -1.56 28.87
N VAL A 348 8.73 -0.53 28.11
CA VAL A 348 7.73 0.45 27.66
C VAL A 348 7.03 -0.16 26.45
N THR A 349 5.81 -0.65 26.65
CA THR A 349 5.09 -1.38 25.61
C THR A 349 4.26 -0.49 24.71
N ASP A 350 3.88 0.71 25.17
CA ASP A 350 3.12 1.67 24.39
C ASP A 350 3.27 3.12 24.91
N ILE A 351 3.05 4.10 24.03
CA ILE A 351 2.91 5.51 24.35
C ILE A 351 1.58 6.00 23.77
N GLU A 352 0.56 6.12 24.60
CA GLU A 352 -0.74 6.60 24.16
C GLU A 352 -0.75 8.13 24.07
N PHE A 353 -1.04 8.64 22.88
CA PHE A 353 -1.28 10.06 22.62
C PHE A 353 -2.78 10.36 22.53
N PRO A 354 -3.21 11.59 22.88
CA PRO A 354 -4.49 12.11 22.43
C PRO A 354 -4.63 12.01 20.90
N THR A 355 -5.85 11.95 20.37
CA THR A 355 -6.05 11.90 18.91
C THR A 355 -5.47 13.11 18.18
N VAL A 356 -5.50 14.28 18.82
CA VAL A 356 -4.90 15.51 18.31
C VAL A 356 -4.33 16.33 19.47
N MET A 357 -3.11 16.85 19.31
CA MET A 357 -2.50 17.78 20.25
C MET A 357 -2.34 19.16 19.61
N ARG A 358 -2.97 20.18 20.22
CA ARG A 358 -2.88 21.58 19.79
C ARG A 358 -1.65 22.28 20.38
N PRO A 359 -1.03 23.21 19.65
CA PRO A 359 0.09 24.00 20.16
C PRO A 359 -0.26 24.75 21.45
N ASN A 360 0.72 24.81 22.36
CA ASN A 360 0.68 25.55 23.63
C ASN A 360 -0.49 25.17 24.55
N THR A 361 -1.06 23.97 24.36
CA THR A 361 -2.18 23.44 25.14
C THR A 361 -1.71 22.25 25.98
N GLY A 362 -2.21 22.16 27.21
CA GLY A 362 -1.85 21.08 28.13
C GLY A 362 -2.56 19.77 27.77
N TYR A 363 -1.78 18.72 27.55
CA TYR A 363 -2.24 17.35 27.33
C TYR A 363 -1.57 16.39 28.31
N THR A 364 -2.05 15.16 28.34
CA THR A 364 -1.41 14.06 29.05
C THR A 364 -1.10 12.98 28.03
N ILE A 365 0.15 12.54 27.98
CA ILE A 365 0.53 11.30 27.31
C ILE A 365 0.66 10.20 28.36
N THR A 366 0.33 8.97 27.97
CA THR A 366 0.32 7.82 28.88
C THR A 366 1.32 6.79 28.40
N ALA A 367 2.37 6.54 29.18
CA ALA A 367 3.26 5.41 28.93
C ALA A 367 2.71 4.14 29.59
N LEU A 368 2.65 3.04 28.84
CA LEU A 368 2.36 1.72 29.39
C LEU A 368 3.68 1.00 29.70
N ILE A 369 3.90 0.68 30.97
CA ILE A 369 5.08 -0.03 31.46
C ILE A 369 4.63 -1.42 31.91
N GLU A 370 5.27 -2.46 31.41
CA GLU A 370 5.05 -3.84 31.84
C GLU A 370 6.28 -4.38 32.55
N ASN A 371 6.09 -5.12 33.65
CA ASN A 371 7.14 -5.88 34.31
C ASN A 371 6.95 -7.36 34.02
N TYR A 372 7.73 -7.91 33.08
CA TYR A 372 7.70 -9.33 32.71
C TYR A 372 8.51 -10.23 33.64
N GLY A 373 9.28 -9.63 34.54
CA GLY A 373 10.16 -10.31 35.46
C GLY A 373 9.51 -10.57 36.81
N ASN A 374 10.35 -10.58 37.84
CA ASN A 374 9.94 -10.72 39.22
C ASN A 374 9.52 -9.38 39.84
N THR A 375 8.98 -9.40 41.06
CA THR A 375 8.58 -8.18 41.78
C THR A 375 9.75 -7.22 41.95
N SER A 376 9.53 -5.93 41.70
CA SER A 376 10.55 -4.88 41.78
C SER A 376 10.33 -3.94 42.96
N GLY A 377 11.42 -3.24 43.34
CA GLY A 377 11.34 -2.06 44.20
C GLY A 377 10.92 -0.81 43.41
N ALA A 378 10.91 0.34 44.09
CA ALA A 378 10.60 1.60 43.42
C ALA A 378 11.67 1.97 42.38
N PHE A 379 11.22 2.51 41.25
CA PHE A 379 12.07 2.95 40.12
C PHE A 379 11.49 4.23 39.51
N ASN A 380 12.24 4.87 38.61
CA ASN A 380 11.82 6.11 37.94
C ASN A 380 11.61 5.89 36.45
N VAL A 381 10.54 6.45 35.90
CA VAL A 381 10.27 6.50 34.46
C VAL A 381 10.46 7.95 34.01
N SER A 382 11.31 8.19 33.02
CA SER A 382 11.53 9.52 32.45
C SER A 382 10.88 9.66 31.09
N LEU A 383 10.46 10.89 30.79
CA LEU A 383 10.12 11.36 29.47
C LEU A 383 11.19 12.34 29.02
N GLU A 384 11.76 12.10 27.84
CA GLU A 384 12.56 13.06 27.08
C GLU A 384 11.79 13.49 25.84
N ILE A 385 11.89 14.77 25.48
CA ILE A 385 11.28 15.33 24.27
C ILE A 385 12.39 15.97 23.45
N ASP A 386 12.49 15.56 22.17
CA ASP A 386 13.51 16.04 21.23
C ASP A 386 14.94 15.86 21.78
N GLY A 387 15.20 14.71 22.40
CA GLY A 387 16.46 14.35 23.04
C GLY A 387 16.81 15.13 24.31
N SER A 388 15.86 15.91 24.85
CA SER A 388 16.04 16.70 26.08
C SER A 388 15.17 16.16 27.22
N PRO A 389 15.70 16.00 28.45
CA PRO A 389 14.89 15.57 29.59
C PRO A 389 13.72 16.52 29.86
N TYR A 390 12.50 15.97 29.93
CA TYR A 390 11.27 16.75 30.09
C TYR A 390 10.65 16.57 31.47
N ASP A 391 10.42 15.33 31.91
CA ASP A 391 9.82 15.02 33.22
C ASP A 391 10.26 13.63 33.70
N LYS A 392 10.15 13.38 35.01
CA LYS A 392 10.49 12.11 35.65
C LYS A 392 9.48 11.78 36.72
N LYS A 393 8.93 10.56 36.71
CA LYS A 393 7.93 10.08 37.66
C LYS A 393 8.43 8.83 38.37
N SER A 394 8.16 8.75 39.67
CA SER A 394 8.49 7.57 40.47
C SER A 394 7.34 6.57 40.45
N VAL A 395 7.66 5.31 40.20
CA VAL A 395 6.77 4.16 40.36
C VAL A 395 7.18 3.47 41.67
N PRO A 396 6.25 3.22 42.63
CA PRO A 396 6.59 2.63 43.93
C PRO A 396 7.17 1.21 43.89
N GLY A 397 7.13 0.56 42.72
CA GLY A 397 7.47 -0.83 42.47
C GLY A 397 6.31 -1.54 41.77
N MET A 398 6.61 -2.65 41.11
CA MET A 398 5.64 -3.44 40.36
C MET A 398 5.69 -4.90 40.81
N ASP A 399 4.52 -5.50 40.97
CA ASP A 399 4.42 -6.95 41.15
C ASP A 399 4.87 -7.66 39.86
N ALA A 400 5.27 -8.92 39.99
CA ALA A 400 5.66 -9.73 38.85
C ALA A 400 4.49 -9.89 37.85
N GLU A 401 4.76 -9.76 36.55
CA GLU A 401 3.78 -9.91 35.46
C GLU A 401 2.60 -8.94 35.55
N THR A 402 2.87 -7.71 35.99
CA THR A 402 1.87 -6.65 36.02
C THR A 402 2.25 -5.51 35.10
N SER A 403 1.25 -4.72 34.73
CA SER A 403 1.43 -3.47 33.99
C SER A 403 1.00 -2.28 34.85
N THR A 404 1.59 -1.12 34.58
CA THR A 404 1.19 0.16 35.15
C THR A 404 1.25 1.23 34.07
N THR A 405 0.43 2.26 34.23
CA THR A 405 0.50 3.44 33.38
C THR A 405 1.20 4.59 34.10
N VAL A 406 1.98 5.36 33.35
CA VAL A 406 2.65 6.57 33.85
C VAL A 406 2.23 7.75 32.99
N ASN A 407 1.60 8.73 33.63
CA ASN A 407 1.03 9.89 32.96
C ASN A 407 1.99 11.08 33.01
N PHE A 408 2.29 11.65 31.84
CA PHE A 408 3.14 12.83 31.70
C PHE A 408 2.32 14.02 31.17
N PRO A 409 2.13 15.09 31.97
CA PRO A 409 1.52 16.31 31.47
C PRO A 409 2.50 17.07 30.57
N VAL A 410 2.10 17.32 29.33
CA VAL A 410 2.92 17.99 28.31
C VAL A 410 2.24 19.26 27.82
N ASN A 411 3.03 20.28 27.50
CA ASN A 411 2.57 21.50 26.85
C ASN A 411 3.67 21.97 25.89
N LEU A 412 3.46 21.70 24.60
CA LEU A 412 4.48 21.82 23.57
C LEU A 412 4.07 22.86 22.53
N ALA A 413 5.07 23.49 21.92
CA ALA A 413 4.84 24.35 20.77
C ALA A 413 4.38 23.54 19.56
N GLU A 414 4.04 24.22 18.47
CA GLU A 414 3.81 23.54 17.19
C GLU A 414 5.10 22.91 16.70
N GLY A 415 5.02 21.65 16.28
CA GLY A 415 6.19 20.90 15.84
C GLY A 415 5.96 19.40 15.78
N CYS A 416 6.83 18.73 15.02
CA CYS A 416 7.00 17.29 15.10
C CYS A 416 7.94 16.99 16.27
N HIS A 417 7.43 16.31 17.29
CA HIS A 417 8.19 16.04 18.51
C HIS A 417 8.51 14.55 18.63
N GLU A 418 9.73 14.25 19.07
CA GLU A 418 10.16 12.90 19.41
C GLU A 418 10.01 12.68 20.92
N PHE A 419 9.19 11.70 21.30
CA PHE A 419 8.90 11.32 22.68
C PHE A 419 9.65 10.04 23.00
N ASN A 420 10.59 10.14 23.93
CA ASN A 420 11.36 9.02 24.39
C ASN A 420 11.02 8.71 25.85
N ILE A 421 10.45 7.53 26.11
CA ILE A 421 10.12 7.06 27.45
C ILE A 421 11.14 6.01 27.85
N ILE A 422 11.71 6.17 29.05
CA ILE A 422 12.71 5.24 29.60
C ILE A 422 12.21 4.78 30.98
N ALA A 423 11.87 3.50 31.09
CA ALA A 423 11.65 2.82 32.36
C ALA A 423 12.99 2.60 33.08
N ASP A 424 12.95 2.57 34.41
CA ASP A 424 14.14 2.58 35.27
C ASP A 424 15.27 3.52 34.78
N SER A 425 14.89 4.76 34.45
CA SER A 425 15.76 5.79 33.86
C SER A 425 17.01 6.16 34.68
N ASP A 426 17.11 5.73 35.94
CA ASP A 426 18.29 5.91 36.80
C ASP A 426 19.17 4.64 36.86
N ASN A 427 18.73 3.54 36.23
CA ASN A 427 19.36 2.22 36.22
C ASN A 427 19.60 1.68 37.64
N ASP A 428 18.62 1.89 38.53
CA ASP A 428 18.70 1.56 39.96
C ASP A 428 18.25 0.11 40.25
N ILE A 429 17.42 -0.47 39.39
CA ILE A 429 16.98 -1.86 39.46
C ILE A 429 17.86 -2.69 38.52
N ILE A 430 18.35 -3.83 39.01
CA ILE A 430 19.03 -4.78 38.13
C ILE A 430 17.96 -5.64 37.48
N GLU A 431 17.93 -5.62 36.17
CA GLU A 431 16.89 -6.24 35.36
C GLU A 431 17.39 -7.47 34.61
N ALA A 432 16.45 -8.26 34.12
CA ALA A 432 16.75 -9.40 33.27
C ALA A 432 17.32 -8.96 31.93
N ASN A 433 16.84 -7.83 31.42
CA ASN A 433 17.28 -7.19 30.21
C ASN A 433 17.25 -5.68 30.44
N GLU A 434 18.40 -5.03 30.30
CA GLU A 434 18.52 -3.59 30.51
C GLU A 434 18.30 -2.79 29.20
N ASN A 435 18.15 -3.49 28.07
CA ASN A 435 18.15 -2.88 26.74
C ASN A 435 16.74 -2.75 26.13
N ASN A 436 15.68 -3.12 26.85
CA ASN A 436 14.27 -3.04 26.42
C ASN A 436 13.45 -2.05 27.26
N ASN A 437 14.11 -1.20 28.03
CA ASN A 437 13.48 -0.22 28.91
C ASN A 437 13.05 1.07 28.22
N GLU A 438 13.41 1.24 26.95
CA GLU A 438 13.24 2.47 26.20
C GLU A 438 12.29 2.28 25.02
N ARG A 439 11.41 3.27 24.79
CA ARG A 439 10.57 3.36 23.59
C ARG A 439 10.51 4.80 23.12
N THR A 440 10.73 4.99 21.83
CA THR A 440 10.69 6.29 21.18
C THR A 440 9.60 6.33 20.12
N GLU A 441 8.76 7.36 20.14
CA GLU A 441 7.73 7.61 19.12
C GLU A 441 7.70 9.08 18.72
N LYS A 442 7.36 9.37 17.46
CA LYS A 442 7.12 10.74 17.00
C LYS A 442 5.65 11.08 17.06
N TYR A 443 5.33 12.34 17.31
CA TYR A 443 3.96 12.82 17.25
C TYR A 443 3.88 14.29 16.85
N GLN A 444 2.89 14.64 16.03
CA GLN A 444 2.67 16.00 15.56
C GLN A 444 1.84 16.81 16.57
N VAL A 445 2.40 17.92 17.05
CA VAL A 445 1.64 18.98 17.73
C VAL A 445 1.34 20.07 16.71
N GLY A 446 0.08 20.33 16.41
CA GLY A 446 -0.29 21.25 15.33
C GLY A 446 -1.78 21.36 15.03
N ASN A 447 -2.08 22.00 13.91
CA ASN A 447 -3.45 22.26 13.45
C ASN A 447 -4.00 21.16 12.52
N VAL A 448 -3.52 19.93 12.67
CA VAL A 448 -4.03 18.74 11.95
C VAL A 448 -5.55 18.65 12.12
N ILE A 449 -6.26 18.39 11.04
CA ILE A 449 -7.73 18.31 11.04
C ILE A 449 -8.14 16.85 11.01
N VAL A 450 -8.84 16.41 12.05
CA VAL A 450 -9.35 15.05 12.15
C VAL A 450 -10.85 15.09 12.45
N VAL A 451 -11.65 14.54 11.55
CA VAL A 451 -13.10 14.39 11.67
C VAL A 451 -13.43 12.93 11.39
N LYS A 452 -13.90 12.20 12.40
CA LYS A 452 -14.33 10.80 12.27
C LYS A 452 -15.85 10.65 12.36
N SER A 453 -16.54 11.73 12.73
CA SER A 453 -17.99 11.81 12.90
C SER A 453 -18.48 13.25 12.77
N ASN A 454 -19.78 13.43 12.56
CA ASN A 454 -20.40 14.75 12.42
C ASN A 454 -20.16 15.69 13.63
N SER A 455 -20.04 15.16 14.85
CA SER A 455 -19.80 15.96 16.05
C SER A 455 -18.42 16.60 16.11
N ASP A 456 -17.44 16.04 15.39
CA ASP A 456 -16.07 16.53 15.43
C ASP A 456 -15.93 17.90 14.75
N PHE A 457 -16.80 18.21 13.78
CA PHE A 457 -16.87 19.55 13.22
C PHE A 457 -17.28 20.62 14.25
N ASP A 458 -18.19 20.31 15.17
CA ASP A 458 -18.56 21.27 16.23
C ASP A 458 -17.41 21.48 17.23
N ALA A 459 -16.55 20.46 17.42
CA ALA A 459 -15.31 20.60 18.18
C ALA A 459 -14.32 21.53 17.46
N LEU A 460 -14.11 21.37 16.15
CA LEU A 460 -13.27 22.28 15.35
C LEU A 460 -13.77 23.73 15.41
N VAL A 461 -15.10 23.95 15.42
CA VAL A 461 -15.68 25.28 15.60
C VAL A 461 -15.36 25.84 17.00
N SER A 462 -15.45 25.01 18.03
CA SER A 462 -15.13 25.41 19.41
C SER A 462 -13.65 25.73 19.60
N GLU A 463 -12.78 25.08 18.82
CA GLU A 463 -11.33 25.33 18.77
C GLU A 463 -10.97 26.56 17.92
N GLY A 464 -11.92 27.10 17.14
CA GLY A 464 -11.67 28.21 16.22
C GLY A 464 -10.95 27.82 14.93
N LEU A 465 -10.88 26.53 14.60
CA LEU A 465 -10.30 25.99 13.38
C LEU A 465 -11.33 25.83 12.25
N ALA A 466 -12.61 25.95 12.58
CA ALA A 466 -13.69 25.98 11.60
C ALA A 466 -14.73 27.04 11.98
N THR A 467 -15.53 27.44 11.00
CA THR A 467 -16.77 28.18 11.23
C THR A 467 -17.96 27.40 10.69
N LYS A 468 -19.15 27.68 11.21
CA LYS A 468 -20.40 27.08 10.73
C LYS A 468 -21.33 28.18 10.26
N VAL A 469 -21.73 28.12 8.99
CA VAL A 469 -22.73 29.02 8.40
C VAL A 469 -23.90 28.16 7.93
N ASP A 470 -25.08 28.43 8.50
CA ASP A 470 -26.27 27.59 8.34
C ASP A 470 -26.00 26.11 8.65
N THR A 471 -25.89 25.27 7.62
CA THR A 471 -25.65 23.82 7.72
C THR A 471 -24.25 23.41 7.29
N THR A 472 -23.43 24.34 6.81
CA THR A 472 -22.13 24.05 6.19
C THR A 472 -21.00 24.48 7.11
N TYR A 473 -19.98 23.61 7.22
CA TYR A 473 -18.76 23.89 7.95
C TYR A 473 -17.67 24.41 7.00
N TYR A 474 -16.88 25.37 7.46
CA TYR A 474 -15.82 26.01 6.69
C TYR A 474 -14.52 25.90 7.47
N ILE A 475 -13.52 25.25 6.86
CA ILE A 475 -12.14 25.16 7.36
C ILE A 475 -11.32 26.03 6.42
N GLU A 476 -10.84 27.18 6.90
CA GLU A 476 -10.28 28.21 6.04
C GLU A 476 -8.97 28.79 6.57
N ASP A 477 -8.11 29.22 5.65
CA ASP A 477 -6.89 29.99 5.94
C ASP A 477 -5.89 29.27 6.88
N LEU A 478 -5.81 27.93 6.81
CA LEU A 478 -4.93 27.13 7.66
C LEU A 478 -3.66 26.69 6.92
N GLU A 479 -2.55 26.66 7.65
CA GLU A 479 -1.31 25.97 7.27
C GLU A 479 -1.18 24.70 8.12
N ILE A 480 -1.04 23.54 7.47
CA ILE A 480 -1.20 22.22 8.09
C ILE A 480 -0.04 21.31 7.66
N THR A 481 0.64 20.74 8.64
CA THR A 481 1.68 19.70 8.49
C THR A 481 1.40 18.51 9.39
N ASN A 482 1.87 17.31 9.03
CA ASN A 482 1.79 16.13 9.89
C ASN A 482 2.90 15.10 9.63
N CYS A 483 3.98 15.16 10.39
CA CYS A 483 5.15 14.28 10.22
C CYS A 483 4.94 12.80 10.55
N VAL A 484 3.75 12.38 10.96
CA VAL A 484 3.44 10.99 11.33
C VAL A 484 2.15 10.47 10.70
N GLY A 485 1.47 11.26 9.86
CA GLY A 485 0.21 10.86 9.27
C GLY A 485 -0.33 11.85 8.26
N ARG A 486 -1.67 11.99 8.25
CA ARG A 486 -2.40 12.83 7.29
C ARG A 486 -2.60 14.25 7.80
N GLY A 487 -2.57 15.24 6.93
CA GLY A 487 -2.83 16.64 7.31
C GLY A 487 -4.30 16.91 7.62
N ILE A 488 -5.18 16.56 6.69
CA ILE A 488 -6.63 16.62 6.85
C ILE A 488 -7.21 15.23 6.63
N ASP A 489 -7.89 14.69 7.63
CA ASP A 489 -8.54 13.38 7.58
C ASP A 489 -10.01 13.53 8.00
N ILE A 490 -10.91 13.48 7.00
CA ILE A 490 -12.36 13.60 7.20
C ILE A 490 -13.04 12.32 6.75
N GLN A 491 -13.80 11.70 7.65
CA GLN A 491 -14.46 10.42 7.40
C GLN A 491 -15.89 10.36 7.93
N ASN A 492 -16.67 9.43 7.38
CA ASN A 492 -17.97 9.00 7.90
C ASN A 492 -18.94 10.16 8.13
N THR A 493 -19.07 11.02 7.13
CA THR A 493 -19.87 12.23 7.27
C THR A 493 -20.70 12.53 6.02
N ASN A 494 -21.88 13.10 6.25
CA ASN A 494 -22.76 13.61 5.20
C ASN A 494 -23.06 15.10 5.40
N VAL A 495 -22.42 15.75 6.38
CA VAL A 495 -22.60 17.18 6.59
C VAL A 495 -21.82 17.92 5.52
N PRO A 496 -22.39 18.97 4.90
CA PRO A 496 -21.65 19.78 3.96
C PRO A 496 -20.47 20.46 4.64
N PHE A 497 -19.31 20.42 3.99
CA PHE A 497 -18.14 21.16 4.44
C PHE A 497 -17.35 21.72 3.26
N VAL A 498 -16.63 22.81 3.51
CA VAL A 498 -15.74 23.46 2.56
C VAL A 498 -14.38 23.65 3.22
N ILE A 499 -13.34 23.10 2.61
CA ILE A 499 -11.94 23.44 2.90
C ILE A 499 -11.55 24.52 1.90
N ASN A 500 -11.14 25.69 2.36
CA ASN A 500 -10.91 26.83 1.48
C ASN A 500 -9.61 27.56 1.82
N ASN A 501 -8.78 27.87 0.82
CA ASN A 501 -7.54 28.63 1.02
C ASN A 501 -6.60 28.05 2.10
N CYS A 502 -6.52 26.72 2.20
CA CYS A 502 -5.61 26.04 3.11
C CYS A 502 -4.31 25.63 2.38
N THR A 503 -3.20 25.55 3.12
CA THR A 503 -1.95 24.95 2.64
C THR A 503 -1.67 23.69 3.47
N VAL A 504 -1.64 22.53 2.81
CA VAL A 504 -1.36 21.24 3.44
C VAL A 504 -0.08 20.66 2.86
N HIS A 505 0.92 20.40 3.71
CA HIS A 505 2.23 19.99 3.25
C HIS A 505 3.02 19.14 4.25
N ASP A 506 4.08 18.50 3.76
CA ASP A 506 5.03 17.72 4.57
C ASP A 506 4.32 16.70 5.49
N CYS A 507 3.25 16.08 4.99
CA CYS A 507 2.55 15.00 5.67
C CYS A 507 3.20 13.66 5.31
N GLU A 508 3.42 12.79 6.32
CA GLU A 508 3.99 11.45 6.13
C GLU A 508 3.07 10.54 5.31
N GLU A 509 1.76 10.78 5.35
CA GLU A 509 0.80 10.11 4.48
C GLU A 509 0.24 11.05 3.39
N SER A 510 -1.09 11.10 3.25
CA SER A 510 -1.77 11.97 2.29
C SER A 510 -1.98 13.35 2.90
N GLY A 511 -1.85 14.41 2.10
CA GLY A 511 -2.18 15.76 2.56
C GLY A 511 -3.64 15.83 2.99
N VAL A 512 -4.56 15.44 2.11
CA VAL A 512 -6.00 15.40 2.37
C VAL A 512 -6.52 13.99 2.11
N PHE A 513 -7.31 13.46 3.04
CA PHE A 513 -7.94 12.15 2.95
C PHE A 513 -9.43 12.23 3.29
N PHE A 514 -10.25 11.80 2.34
CA PHE A 514 -11.69 11.68 2.47
C PHE A 514 -12.12 10.22 2.40
N LYS A 515 -12.94 9.78 3.35
CA LYS A 515 -13.47 8.42 3.37
C LYS A 515 -14.94 8.37 3.74
N SER A 516 -15.74 7.58 3.02
CA SER A 516 -17.15 7.32 3.38
C SER A 516 -17.94 8.61 3.59
N LEU A 517 -17.86 9.56 2.66
CA LEU A 517 -18.50 10.86 2.79
C LEU A 517 -19.20 11.37 1.54
N THR A 518 -20.10 12.34 1.73
CA THR A 518 -20.80 13.02 0.64
C THR A 518 -20.92 14.53 0.86
N ASN A 519 -20.96 15.31 -0.23
CA ASN A 519 -21.11 16.78 -0.25
C ASN A 519 -19.92 17.56 0.36
N GLY A 520 -18.72 17.00 0.28
CA GLY A 520 -17.48 17.71 0.65
C GLY A 520 -16.95 18.60 -0.48
N LYS A 521 -16.30 19.72 -0.13
CA LYS A 521 -15.63 20.58 -1.10
C LYS A 521 -14.23 20.96 -0.61
N ILE A 522 -13.25 20.97 -1.51
CA ILE A 522 -11.95 21.61 -1.31
C ILE A 522 -11.68 22.61 -2.42
N THR A 523 -11.45 23.87 -2.04
CA THR A 523 -11.21 24.98 -2.96
C THR A 523 -10.02 25.83 -2.63
N ASP A 524 -9.45 26.43 -3.68
CA ASP A 524 -8.47 27.50 -3.61
C ASP A 524 -7.28 27.15 -2.69
N SER A 525 -7.00 25.85 -2.51
CA SER A 525 -6.04 25.32 -1.54
C SER A 525 -4.79 24.79 -2.23
N THR A 526 -3.68 24.74 -1.48
CA THR A 526 -2.41 24.18 -1.95
C THR A 526 -2.10 22.90 -1.19
N VAL A 527 -1.91 21.78 -1.90
CA VAL A 527 -1.54 20.48 -1.30
C VAL A 527 -0.24 20.01 -1.92
N LYS A 528 0.86 20.02 -1.14
CA LYS A 528 2.21 19.85 -1.70
C LYS A 528 3.15 19.04 -0.81
N THR A 529 4.19 18.45 -1.41
CA THR A 529 5.33 17.83 -0.67
C THR A 529 4.92 16.81 0.39
N ASN A 530 3.81 16.09 0.17
CA ASN A 530 3.41 15.00 1.03
C ASN A 530 4.03 13.69 0.55
N HIS A 531 4.40 12.82 1.49
CA HIS A 531 5.13 11.57 1.22
C HIS A 531 4.29 10.49 0.56
N LEU A 532 2.95 10.62 0.57
CA LEU A 532 2.06 9.81 -0.24
C LEU A 532 1.28 10.67 -1.23
N LYS A 533 -0.03 10.84 -1.03
CA LYS A 533 -0.94 11.44 -2.02
C LYS A 533 -1.19 12.90 -1.68
N GLY A 534 -1.49 13.72 -2.68
CA GLY A 534 -2.02 15.05 -2.43
C GLY A 534 -3.40 14.95 -1.78
N ILE A 535 -4.41 14.62 -2.58
CA ILE A 535 -5.81 14.51 -2.16
C ILE A 535 -6.31 13.11 -2.50
N ARG A 536 -6.69 12.32 -1.49
CA ARG A 536 -7.22 10.96 -1.66
C ARG A 536 -8.68 10.85 -1.24
N LEU A 537 -9.47 10.11 -2.01
CA LEU A 537 -10.88 9.84 -1.78
C LEU A 537 -11.12 8.32 -1.82
N GLN A 538 -11.94 7.81 -0.91
CA GLN A 538 -12.42 6.43 -0.88
C GLN A 538 -13.90 6.38 -0.48
N ASN A 539 -14.72 5.61 -1.19
CA ASN A 539 -16.16 5.47 -0.91
C ASN A 539 -16.86 6.84 -0.76
N CYS A 540 -16.58 7.76 -1.70
CA CYS A 540 -17.06 9.14 -1.64
C CYS A 540 -18.05 9.43 -2.78
N SER A 541 -19.00 10.33 -2.54
CA SER A 541 -19.90 10.81 -3.60
C SER A 541 -20.20 12.30 -3.54
N TYR A 542 -20.43 12.93 -4.69
CA TYR A 542 -20.75 14.36 -4.77
C TYR A 542 -19.70 15.27 -4.10
N VAL A 543 -18.42 14.93 -4.25
CA VAL A 543 -17.29 15.75 -3.76
C VAL A 543 -16.79 16.65 -4.89
N VAL A 544 -16.47 17.91 -4.54
CA VAL A 544 -15.93 18.90 -5.49
C VAL A 544 -14.51 19.29 -5.09
N ILE A 545 -13.55 19.06 -5.98
CA ILE A 545 -12.16 19.45 -5.89
C ILE A 545 -11.94 20.54 -6.94
N ALA A 546 -11.91 21.81 -6.53
CA ALA A 546 -11.86 22.91 -7.48
C ALA A 546 -10.83 23.99 -7.17
N ASN A 547 -10.18 24.55 -8.19
CA ASN A 547 -9.24 25.68 -8.04
C ASN A 547 -8.02 25.38 -7.13
N ASN A 548 -7.62 24.12 -6.95
CA ASN A 548 -6.51 23.77 -6.07
C ASN A 548 -5.19 23.67 -6.83
N THR A 549 -4.08 23.89 -6.13
CA THR A 549 -2.74 23.53 -6.61
C THR A 549 -2.27 22.27 -5.87
N VAL A 550 -2.09 21.17 -6.59
CA VAL A 550 -1.67 19.89 -6.03
C VAL A 550 -0.33 19.47 -6.64
N GLN A 551 0.77 19.58 -5.88
CA GLN A 551 2.09 19.50 -6.49
C GLN A 551 3.17 18.80 -5.66
N ASN A 552 4.10 18.15 -6.36
CA ASN A 552 5.30 17.55 -5.77
C ASN A 552 5.00 16.62 -4.60
N ASN A 553 3.90 15.85 -4.66
CA ASN A 553 3.67 14.76 -3.72
C ASN A 553 4.39 13.51 -4.27
N ASP A 554 4.97 12.71 -3.39
CA ASP A 554 5.82 11.58 -3.80
C ASP A 554 5.05 10.49 -4.55
N LYS A 555 3.71 10.44 -4.40
CA LYS A 555 2.78 9.58 -5.16
C LYS A 555 1.78 10.43 -5.94
N TYR A 556 0.50 10.09 -5.91
CA TYR A 556 -0.51 10.68 -6.80
C TYR A 556 -0.93 12.08 -6.35
N GLY A 557 -1.22 12.96 -7.31
CA GLY A 557 -1.75 14.29 -7.03
C GLY A 557 -3.17 14.20 -6.47
N ILE A 558 -4.14 13.91 -7.32
CA ILE A 558 -5.53 13.67 -6.93
C ILE A 558 -5.84 12.19 -7.18
N ASP A 559 -6.28 11.50 -6.15
CA ASP A 559 -6.44 10.06 -6.13
C ASP A 559 -7.86 9.67 -5.70
N VAL A 560 -8.71 9.41 -6.69
CA VAL A 560 -10.03 8.82 -6.48
C VAL A 560 -9.84 7.32 -6.53
N TYR A 561 -9.81 6.70 -5.36
CA TYR A 561 -9.44 5.30 -5.18
C TYR A 561 -10.56 4.50 -4.56
N MET A 562 -10.53 3.18 -4.73
CA MET A 562 -11.49 2.26 -4.13
C MET A 562 -11.00 1.66 -2.81
N GLU A 563 -11.91 1.27 -1.91
CA GLU A 563 -11.56 0.51 -0.71
C GLU A 563 -11.25 -0.96 -1.03
N VAL A 564 -11.95 -1.55 -2.01
CA VAL A 564 -11.83 -2.98 -2.36
C VAL A 564 -11.66 -3.15 -3.86
N MET A 565 -10.46 -3.56 -4.27
CA MET A 565 -10.18 -3.93 -5.67
C MET A 565 -11.05 -5.11 -6.13
N PRO A 566 -11.57 -5.11 -7.37
CA PRO A 566 -11.49 -4.08 -8.43
C PRO A 566 -12.79 -3.26 -8.57
N TYR A 567 -13.51 -2.98 -7.49
CA TYR A 567 -14.82 -2.34 -7.54
C TYR A 567 -14.74 -0.84 -7.17
N PRO A 568 -14.82 0.10 -8.15
CA PRO A 568 -14.93 1.53 -7.85
C PRO A 568 -16.08 1.79 -6.88
N ASP A 569 -15.82 2.56 -5.84
CA ASP A 569 -16.79 2.92 -4.81
C ASP A 569 -17.02 4.43 -4.71
N CYS A 570 -16.28 5.21 -5.50
CA CYS A 570 -16.48 6.64 -5.65
C CYS A 570 -17.38 6.94 -6.86
N GLU A 571 -18.32 7.88 -6.70
CA GLU A 571 -19.20 8.29 -7.80
C GLU A 571 -19.51 9.79 -7.78
N TYR A 572 -19.73 10.40 -8.96
CA TYR A 572 -20.10 11.81 -9.09
C TYR A 572 -19.08 12.79 -8.48
N ILE A 573 -17.80 12.46 -8.56
CA ILE A 573 -16.71 13.35 -8.14
C ILE A 573 -16.47 14.40 -9.23
N THR A 574 -16.32 15.66 -8.85
CA THR A 574 -16.00 16.76 -9.77
C THR A 574 -14.60 17.29 -9.47
N ILE A 575 -13.68 17.15 -10.41
CA ILE A 575 -12.31 17.66 -10.37
C ILE A 575 -12.21 18.77 -11.42
N THR A 576 -12.21 20.03 -11.00
CA THR A 576 -12.25 21.15 -11.95
C THR A 576 -11.31 22.31 -11.67
N ASN A 577 -10.71 22.89 -12.71
CA ASN A 577 -9.86 24.07 -12.59
C ASN A 577 -8.67 23.90 -11.60
N ASN A 578 -8.16 22.68 -11.43
CA ASN A 578 -7.00 22.43 -10.58
C ASN A 578 -5.70 22.49 -11.40
N THR A 579 -4.62 22.87 -10.73
CA THR A 579 -3.26 22.76 -11.25
C THR A 579 -2.56 21.59 -10.55
N VAL A 580 -2.25 20.53 -11.30
CA VAL A 580 -1.68 19.27 -10.78
C VAL A 580 -0.32 19.01 -11.43
N ILE A 581 0.76 19.08 -10.64
CA ILE A 581 2.13 19.16 -11.19
C ILE A 581 3.15 18.35 -10.38
N GLY A 582 4.05 17.63 -11.05
CA GLY A 582 5.23 17.08 -10.36
C GLY A 582 4.92 15.94 -9.40
N ASN A 583 3.76 15.28 -9.56
CA ASN A 583 3.39 14.11 -8.79
C ASN A 583 3.75 12.84 -9.57
N LEU A 584 3.61 11.66 -8.98
CA LEU A 584 3.76 10.39 -9.69
C LEU A 584 2.71 10.29 -10.80
N TYR A 585 1.42 10.35 -10.46
CA TYR A 585 0.32 10.56 -11.41
C TYR A 585 -0.31 11.90 -11.12
N GLY A 586 -0.80 12.57 -12.17
CA GLY A 586 -1.62 13.76 -11.98
C GLY A 586 -2.93 13.40 -11.28
N VAL A 587 -3.80 12.69 -12.01
CA VAL A 587 -5.10 12.23 -11.49
C VAL A 587 -5.22 10.72 -11.68
N GLU A 588 -5.47 9.99 -10.59
CA GLU A 588 -5.96 8.62 -10.62
C GLU A 588 -7.48 8.65 -10.45
N LEU A 589 -8.21 8.17 -11.46
CA LEU A 589 -9.67 8.22 -11.55
C LEU A 589 -10.25 6.81 -11.56
N ILE A 590 -10.42 6.27 -10.36
CA ILE A 590 -11.08 5.00 -10.10
C ILE A 590 -12.46 5.27 -9.47
N GLY A 591 -13.26 6.06 -10.17
CA GLY A 591 -14.63 6.39 -9.78
C GLY A 591 -15.53 6.52 -10.99
N ASP A 592 -16.81 6.19 -10.80
CA ASP A 592 -17.80 6.18 -11.87
C ASP A 592 -18.55 7.52 -11.96
N ASN A 593 -19.06 7.86 -13.15
CA ASN A 593 -19.87 9.05 -13.38
C ASN A 593 -19.22 10.36 -12.92
N CYS A 594 -17.89 10.43 -12.97
CA CYS A 594 -17.13 11.59 -12.51
C CYS A 594 -16.96 12.64 -13.61
N VAL A 595 -16.55 13.84 -13.22
CA VAL A 595 -16.24 14.95 -14.13
C VAL A 595 -14.83 15.43 -13.84
N VAL A 596 -13.96 15.43 -14.85
CA VAL A 596 -12.61 15.98 -14.81
C VAL A 596 -12.50 17.04 -15.89
N CYS A 597 -12.54 18.32 -15.53
CA CYS A 597 -12.53 19.39 -16.52
C CYS A 597 -11.76 20.65 -16.15
N ASP A 598 -11.29 21.40 -17.15
CA ASP A 598 -10.61 22.69 -16.95
C ASP A 598 -9.30 22.58 -16.13
N ASN A 599 -8.75 21.36 -15.94
CA ASN A 599 -7.54 21.17 -15.14
C ASN A 599 -6.28 21.38 -15.97
N ILE A 600 -5.21 21.82 -15.33
CA ILE A 600 -3.87 21.83 -15.88
C ILE A 600 -3.04 20.72 -15.21
N ILE A 601 -2.73 19.67 -15.96
CA ILE A 601 -2.08 18.45 -15.46
C ILE A 601 -0.76 18.26 -16.22
N ARG A 602 0.37 18.48 -15.56
CA ARG A 602 1.66 18.48 -16.27
C ARG A 602 2.86 18.08 -15.45
N ASN A 603 3.92 17.66 -16.13
CA ASN A 603 5.20 17.30 -15.50
C ASN A 603 5.02 16.26 -14.39
N ASN A 604 4.07 15.33 -14.51
CA ASN A 604 3.99 14.21 -13.58
C ASN A 604 4.99 13.15 -14.00
N THR A 605 5.78 12.68 -13.04
CA THR A 605 7.04 11.96 -13.28
C THR A 605 7.03 10.59 -12.68
N ALA A 606 7.50 9.60 -13.43
CA ALA A 606 7.66 8.23 -12.96
C ALA A 606 8.65 8.17 -11.79
N SER A 607 8.39 7.32 -10.79
CA SER A 607 9.29 7.20 -9.64
C SER A 607 10.62 6.55 -10.01
N THR A 608 10.61 5.78 -11.10
CA THR A 608 11.77 5.15 -11.73
C THR A 608 11.72 5.42 -13.23
N PRO A 609 12.83 5.83 -13.87
CA PRO A 609 12.84 6.04 -15.32
C PRO A 609 12.37 4.80 -16.09
N GLY A 610 11.42 4.98 -17.00
CA GLY A 610 10.81 3.90 -17.80
C GLY A 610 9.91 2.92 -17.03
N SER A 611 9.52 3.20 -15.78
CA SER A 611 8.42 2.45 -15.14
C SER A 611 7.08 2.86 -15.76
N ASP A 612 6.11 1.94 -15.73
CA ASP A 612 4.73 2.19 -16.19
C ASP A 612 3.97 3.07 -15.19
N GLU A 613 4.50 4.27 -14.98
CA GLU A 613 4.05 5.30 -14.07
C GLU A 613 4.16 6.67 -14.78
N GLY A 614 3.84 7.78 -14.11
CA GLY A 614 4.04 9.11 -14.72
C GLY A 614 2.88 9.55 -15.63
N PHE A 615 1.67 9.03 -15.44
CA PHE A 615 0.51 9.41 -16.25
C PHE A 615 -0.01 10.80 -15.88
N GLY A 616 -0.55 11.51 -16.88
CA GLY A 616 -1.37 12.70 -16.62
C GLY A 616 -2.66 12.32 -15.88
N ILE A 617 -3.49 11.51 -16.54
CA ILE A 617 -4.69 10.91 -15.96
C ILE A 617 -4.65 9.41 -16.20
N TYR A 618 -4.71 8.62 -15.14
CA TYR A 618 -4.98 7.18 -15.22
C TYR A 618 -6.44 6.93 -14.85
N CYS A 619 -7.21 6.25 -15.71
CA CYS A 619 -8.64 6.07 -15.54
C CYS A 619 -9.03 4.59 -15.60
N PHE A 620 -9.64 4.12 -14.52
CA PHE A 620 -10.22 2.79 -14.39
C PHE A 620 -11.75 2.82 -14.25
N GLY A 621 -12.31 3.97 -13.87
CA GLY A 621 -13.76 4.14 -13.71
C GLY A 621 -14.53 4.29 -15.03
N ASN A 622 -15.86 4.23 -14.93
CA ASN A 622 -16.77 4.22 -16.07
C ASN A 622 -17.63 5.48 -16.17
N TYR A 623 -18.11 5.76 -17.38
CA TYR A 623 -19.12 6.81 -17.65
C TYR A 623 -18.73 8.23 -17.20
N SER A 624 -17.43 8.48 -17.01
CA SER A 624 -16.90 9.78 -16.62
C SER A 624 -16.75 10.71 -17.83
N LYS A 625 -16.75 12.02 -17.56
CA LYS A 625 -16.56 13.08 -18.56
C LYS A 625 -15.23 13.75 -18.32
N ILE A 626 -14.31 13.64 -19.27
CA ILE A 626 -12.96 14.20 -19.19
C ILE A 626 -12.80 15.21 -20.31
N TYR A 627 -12.92 16.50 -20.01
CA TYR A 627 -12.95 17.52 -21.06
C TYR A 627 -12.30 18.84 -20.68
N ASN A 628 -11.81 19.57 -21.68
CA ASN A 628 -11.14 20.85 -21.48
C ASN A 628 -9.96 20.83 -20.51
N ASN A 629 -9.23 19.72 -20.39
CA ASN A 629 -8.01 19.68 -19.59
C ASN A 629 -6.79 20.00 -20.47
N THR A 630 -5.82 20.71 -19.92
CA THR A 630 -4.48 20.86 -20.50
C THR A 630 -3.56 19.81 -19.89
N ILE A 631 -3.13 18.84 -20.70
CA ILE A 631 -2.37 17.66 -20.27
C ILE A 631 -1.04 17.63 -21.00
N ALA A 632 0.05 17.91 -20.30
CA ALA A 632 1.32 18.16 -20.97
C ALA A 632 2.55 17.63 -20.23
N TYR A 633 3.55 17.19 -21.00
CA TYR A 633 4.89 16.87 -20.49
C TYR A 633 4.89 15.87 -19.33
N ASN A 634 3.98 14.90 -19.34
CA ASN A 634 4.00 13.79 -18.39
C ASN A 634 4.95 12.71 -18.93
N ASP A 635 5.59 11.95 -18.03
CA ASP A 635 6.59 10.94 -18.41
C ASP A 635 5.98 9.82 -19.25
N ASN A 636 4.70 9.53 -19.04
CA ASN A 636 3.94 8.53 -19.80
C ASN A 636 2.73 9.21 -20.49
N TYR A 637 1.74 8.43 -20.91
CA TYR A 637 0.57 8.93 -21.62
C TYR A 637 -0.10 10.08 -20.85
N GLY A 638 -0.62 11.05 -21.60
CA GLY A 638 -1.42 12.13 -21.03
C GLY A 638 -2.69 11.57 -20.39
N ILE A 639 -3.36 10.64 -21.06
CA ILE A 639 -4.47 9.86 -20.50
C ILE A 639 -4.25 8.38 -20.81
N TYR A 640 -4.40 7.54 -19.80
CA TYR A 640 -4.40 6.08 -19.90
C TYR A 640 -5.76 5.53 -19.44
N MET A 641 -6.48 4.86 -20.34
CA MET A 641 -7.76 4.20 -20.05
C MET A 641 -7.52 2.69 -19.90
N ASP A 642 -7.60 2.19 -18.67
CA ASP A 642 -7.26 0.80 -18.36
C ASP A 642 -8.46 -0.14 -18.50
N TYR A 643 -8.53 -0.84 -19.63
CA TYR A 643 -9.52 -1.91 -19.86
C TYR A 643 -8.97 -3.31 -19.58
N ASP A 644 -7.69 -3.43 -19.23
CA ASP A 644 -6.96 -4.71 -19.27
C ASP A 644 -7.33 -5.63 -18.09
N THR A 645 -8.08 -5.11 -17.11
CA THR A 645 -8.62 -5.88 -15.99
C THR A 645 -9.98 -6.53 -16.34
N PRO A 646 -10.04 -7.87 -16.57
CA PRO A 646 -11.25 -8.52 -17.08
C PRO A 646 -12.46 -8.47 -16.14
N SER A 647 -12.21 -8.30 -14.84
CA SER A 647 -13.23 -8.22 -13.80
C SER A 647 -13.92 -6.85 -13.72
N HIS A 648 -13.31 -5.81 -14.27
CA HIS A 648 -13.89 -4.46 -14.31
C HIS A 648 -13.36 -3.68 -15.52
N PRO A 649 -14.01 -3.81 -16.69
CA PRO A 649 -13.60 -3.07 -17.87
C PRO A 649 -13.84 -1.56 -17.69
N CYS A 650 -12.92 -0.72 -18.15
CA CYS A 650 -13.08 0.75 -18.25
C CYS A 650 -13.73 1.14 -19.59
N PHE A 651 -14.96 1.67 -19.55
CA PHE A 651 -15.75 1.97 -20.74
C PHE A 651 -16.76 3.12 -20.55
N GLY A 652 -17.27 3.61 -21.68
CA GLY A 652 -18.33 4.62 -21.71
C GLY A 652 -17.89 6.01 -21.26
N ASN A 653 -16.61 6.21 -20.98
CA ASN A 653 -16.05 7.51 -20.68
C ASN A 653 -16.04 8.39 -21.94
N CYS A 654 -16.20 9.69 -21.76
CA CYS A 654 -16.33 10.66 -22.84
C CYS A 654 -15.22 11.72 -22.71
N ILE A 655 -14.28 11.68 -23.65
CA ILE A 655 -13.02 12.42 -23.65
C ILE A 655 -12.97 13.36 -24.85
N PHE A 656 -13.10 14.66 -24.64
CA PHE A 656 -13.16 15.65 -25.73
C PHE A 656 -12.69 17.03 -25.28
N GLY A 657 -12.27 17.88 -26.20
CA GLY A 657 -11.79 19.24 -25.92
C GLY A 657 -10.53 19.31 -25.07
N ASN A 658 -9.84 18.19 -24.82
CA ASN A 658 -8.58 18.22 -24.07
C ASN A 658 -7.43 18.68 -24.98
N THR A 659 -6.39 19.24 -24.37
CA THR A 659 -5.19 19.73 -25.04
C THR A 659 -4.01 18.85 -24.62
N PHE A 660 -3.50 18.03 -25.54
CA PHE A 660 -2.36 17.14 -25.32
C PHE A 660 -1.08 17.75 -25.87
N THR A 661 -0.05 17.93 -25.03
CA THR A 661 1.23 18.51 -25.45
C THR A 661 2.44 17.77 -24.90
N GLY A 662 3.20 17.11 -25.78
CA GLY A 662 4.52 16.55 -25.45
C GLY A 662 4.55 15.55 -24.31
N ASN A 663 3.50 14.73 -24.15
CA ASN A 663 3.49 13.60 -23.21
C ASN A 663 4.39 12.44 -23.72
N ASN A 664 4.58 11.41 -22.90
CA ASN A 664 5.48 10.27 -23.14
C ASN A 664 6.98 10.63 -23.08
N LEU A 665 7.41 11.46 -22.12
CA LEU A 665 8.82 11.86 -22.03
C LEU A 665 9.78 10.68 -21.82
N GLU A 666 9.36 9.64 -21.11
CA GLU A 666 10.15 8.43 -20.84
C GLU A 666 9.86 7.29 -21.83
N PHE A 667 8.80 7.42 -22.65
CA PHE A 667 8.36 6.41 -23.63
C PHE A 667 8.24 6.98 -25.04
N PRO A 668 9.35 7.45 -25.65
CA PRO A 668 9.34 8.08 -26.98
C PRO A 668 8.90 7.15 -28.12
N GLU A 669 8.81 5.84 -27.87
CA GLU A 669 8.28 4.84 -28.80
C GLU A 669 6.75 4.81 -28.89
N HIS A 670 6.04 5.40 -27.91
CA HIS A 670 4.58 5.53 -27.98
C HIS A 670 4.19 6.35 -29.21
N THR A 671 3.17 5.89 -29.94
CA THR A 671 2.79 6.52 -31.21
C THR A 671 1.71 7.58 -31.00
N SER A 672 1.04 7.55 -29.86
CA SER A 672 -0.04 8.45 -29.43
C SER A 672 0.29 9.08 -28.07
N GLN A 673 -0.28 10.25 -27.77
CA GLN A 673 -0.23 10.85 -26.43
C GLN A 673 -1.25 10.27 -25.44
N ALA A 674 -2.04 9.29 -25.88
CA ALA A 674 -3.02 8.58 -25.06
C ALA A 674 -3.12 7.09 -25.41
N TYR A 675 -3.59 6.31 -24.44
CA TYR A 675 -3.82 4.87 -24.53
C TYR A 675 -5.28 4.53 -24.17
N ASP A 676 -5.90 3.65 -24.95
CA ASP A 676 -7.24 3.13 -24.71
C ASP A 676 -7.44 1.76 -25.37
N SER A 677 -7.46 0.70 -24.56
CA SER A 677 -7.83 -0.66 -24.97
C SER A 677 -9.32 -0.96 -24.81
N GLY A 678 -10.12 -0.01 -24.32
CA GLY A 678 -11.53 -0.17 -23.98
C GLY A 678 -12.53 0.36 -25.01
N ASN A 679 -13.74 0.67 -24.51
CA ASN A 679 -14.87 1.19 -25.32
C ASN A 679 -15.28 2.58 -24.82
N ASN A 680 -14.39 3.56 -24.98
CA ASN A 680 -14.64 4.95 -24.60
C ASN A 680 -14.94 5.82 -25.83
N TYR A 681 -15.17 7.12 -25.65
CA TYR A 681 -15.41 8.07 -26.73
C TYR A 681 -14.34 9.15 -26.71
N TRP A 682 -13.55 9.28 -27.77
CA TRP A 682 -12.47 10.27 -27.90
C TRP A 682 -12.87 11.55 -28.65
N ASN A 683 -14.18 11.75 -28.76
CA ASN A 683 -14.81 12.97 -29.24
C ASN A 683 -16.21 13.06 -28.63
N SER A 684 -16.84 14.23 -28.69
CA SER A 684 -18.20 14.42 -28.21
C SER A 684 -19.15 13.44 -28.90
N THR A 685 -20.15 12.94 -28.17
CA THR A 685 -21.18 12.01 -28.68
C THR A 685 -22.41 12.73 -29.24
N VAL A 686 -22.40 14.06 -29.15
CA VAL A 686 -23.37 14.99 -29.72
C VAL A 686 -22.62 16.13 -30.40
N LYS A 687 -23.24 16.74 -31.41
CA LYS A 687 -22.68 17.94 -32.03
C LYS A 687 -22.79 19.12 -31.07
N LEU A 688 -21.73 19.89 -30.94
CA LEU A 688 -21.70 21.15 -30.19
C LEU A 688 -21.69 22.32 -31.17
N GLY A 689 -22.34 23.41 -30.76
CA GLY A 689 -22.33 24.67 -31.48
C GLY A 689 -21.15 25.53 -31.06
N TYR A 690 -20.26 25.90 -31.98
CA TYR A 690 -19.10 26.74 -31.71
C TYR A 690 -18.79 27.69 -32.89
N TYR A 691 -17.98 28.72 -32.63
CA TYR A 691 -17.45 29.60 -33.65
C TYR A 691 -16.02 29.21 -34.03
N ASN A 692 -15.72 29.23 -35.33
CA ASN A 692 -14.34 29.14 -35.82
C ASN A 692 -13.64 30.51 -35.73
N ASP A 693 -12.37 30.58 -36.15
CA ASP A 693 -11.50 31.77 -36.16
C ASP A 693 -12.05 32.94 -36.99
N THR A 694 -12.89 32.67 -37.98
CA THR A 694 -13.58 33.69 -38.78
C THR A 694 -14.86 34.24 -38.12
N GLY A 695 -15.27 33.67 -36.98
CA GLY A 695 -16.54 33.97 -36.30
C GLY A 695 -17.75 33.31 -36.96
N SER A 696 -17.55 32.29 -37.80
CA SER A 696 -18.63 31.55 -38.44
C SER A 696 -19.12 30.43 -37.52
N PRO A 697 -20.44 30.25 -37.32
CA PRO A 697 -20.97 29.20 -36.44
C PRO A 697 -20.98 27.82 -37.12
N PHE A 698 -20.65 26.79 -36.35
CA PHE A 698 -20.67 25.39 -36.77
C PHE A 698 -21.33 24.51 -35.72
N ASP A 699 -22.03 23.47 -36.19
CA ASP A 699 -22.47 22.36 -35.36
C ASP A 699 -21.72 21.09 -35.76
N ASN A 700 -20.75 20.68 -34.96
CA ASN A 700 -19.95 19.49 -35.23
C ASN A 700 -19.63 18.67 -33.98
N TYR A 701 -19.24 17.42 -34.19
CA TYR A 701 -18.58 16.66 -33.14
C TYR A 701 -17.20 17.26 -32.89
N ILE A 702 -16.78 17.32 -31.64
CA ILE A 702 -15.49 17.90 -31.28
C ILE A 702 -14.63 16.85 -30.59
N GLY A 703 -13.40 16.71 -31.04
CA GLY A 703 -12.38 15.83 -30.48
C GLY A 703 -11.45 16.60 -29.56
N ASN A 704 -10.21 16.15 -29.49
CA ASN A 704 -9.15 16.71 -28.68
C ASN A 704 -8.11 17.40 -29.59
N TYR A 705 -7.33 18.29 -29.00
CA TYR A 705 -6.16 18.87 -29.65
C TYR A 705 -4.91 18.05 -29.35
N TRP A 706 -4.15 17.74 -30.39
CA TRP A 706 -2.94 16.92 -30.31
C TRP A 706 -1.75 17.69 -30.88
N SER A 707 -0.78 18.06 -30.04
CA SER A 707 0.37 18.87 -30.46
C SER A 707 1.23 18.24 -31.56
N ASP A 708 1.19 16.92 -31.69
CA ASP A 708 1.92 16.11 -32.67
C ASP A 708 1.13 15.86 -33.96
N TYR A 709 -0.14 16.30 -34.05
CA TYR A 709 -1.07 15.97 -35.13
C TYR A 709 -0.49 16.20 -36.53
N GLU A 710 -0.05 17.43 -36.82
CA GLU A 710 0.46 17.81 -38.15
C GLU A 710 1.70 17.00 -38.54
N SER A 711 2.55 16.71 -37.56
CA SER A 711 3.77 15.91 -37.79
C SER A 711 3.44 14.44 -38.06
N ARG A 712 2.39 13.91 -37.43
CA ARG A 712 1.90 12.53 -37.59
C ARG A 712 1.12 12.34 -38.88
N TYR A 713 0.34 13.35 -39.29
CA TYR A 713 -0.53 13.31 -40.46
C TYR A 713 -0.26 14.48 -41.43
N PRO A 714 0.93 14.55 -42.08
CA PRO A 714 1.32 15.68 -42.92
C PRO A 714 0.47 15.90 -44.18
N GLY A 715 -0.42 14.96 -44.51
CA GLY A 715 -1.38 15.06 -45.62
C GLY A 715 -2.82 15.33 -45.19
N ALA A 716 -3.08 15.48 -43.89
CA ALA A 716 -4.42 15.81 -43.40
C ALA A 716 -4.81 17.24 -43.80
N GLY A 717 -6.10 17.45 -43.98
CA GLY A 717 -6.68 18.77 -44.28
C GLY A 717 -7.85 19.05 -43.36
N GLU A 718 -8.32 20.29 -43.39
CA GLU A 718 -9.49 20.71 -42.64
C GLU A 718 -10.81 20.21 -43.27
N VAL A 719 -11.81 19.93 -42.44
CA VAL A 719 -13.18 19.62 -42.86
C VAL A 719 -13.99 20.92 -42.95
N ASP A 720 -14.39 21.32 -44.16
CA ASP A 720 -15.45 22.30 -44.44
C ASP A 720 -15.35 23.65 -43.68
N GLY A 721 -14.14 24.11 -43.31
CA GLY A 721 -13.95 25.36 -42.56
C GLY A 721 -14.26 25.26 -41.05
N SER A 722 -14.43 24.04 -40.54
CA SER A 722 -14.84 23.77 -39.16
C SER A 722 -13.68 23.68 -38.16
N GLU A 723 -12.44 23.84 -38.60
CA GLU A 723 -11.22 23.65 -37.81
C GLU A 723 -11.08 22.26 -37.15
N ILE A 724 -11.70 21.27 -37.78
CA ILE A 724 -11.55 19.86 -37.44
C ILE A 724 -10.74 19.21 -38.55
N TRP A 725 -9.75 18.43 -38.17
CA TRP A 725 -8.97 17.66 -39.12
C TRP A 725 -9.77 16.50 -39.72
N ASN A 726 -9.55 16.23 -41.00
CA ASN A 726 -10.28 15.21 -41.77
C ASN A 726 -9.74 13.78 -41.58
N THR A 727 -8.63 13.62 -40.86
CA THR A 727 -8.01 12.31 -40.60
C THR A 727 -8.15 12.00 -39.11
N PRO A 728 -8.77 10.88 -38.71
CA PRO A 728 -8.86 10.50 -37.30
C PRO A 728 -7.48 10.36 -36.65
N TYR A 729 -7.34 10.77 -35.39
CA TYR A 729 -6.13 10.54 -34.61
C TYR A 729 -6.22 9.15 -33.96
N GLU A 730 -5.21 8.32 -34.21
CA GLU A 730 -5.16 6.93 -33.71
C GLU A 730 -4.67 6.91 -32.26
N ILE A 731 -5.39 6.19 -31.39
CA ILE A 731 -5.05 6.01 -29.96
C ILE A 731 -4.36 4.65 -29.78
N ASP A 732 -3.32 4.60 -28.95
CA ASP A 732 -2.58 3.35 -28.69
C ASP A 732 -3.46 2.36 -27.87
N GLY A 733 -3.16 1.06 -27.94
CA GLY A 733 -3.80 0.02 -27.10
C GLY A 733 -5.03 -0.69 -27.71
N GLY A 734 -5.69 -0.12 -28.71
CA GLY A 734 -6.91 -0.70 -29.23
C GLY A 734 -7.34 -0.19 -30.61
N THR A 735 -8.66 -0.20 -30.85
CA THR A 735 -9.27 0.32 -32.10
C THR A 735 -9.83 1.73 -31.95
N MET A 736 -9.63 2.34 -30.78
CA MET A 736 -10.17 3.64 -30.44
C MET A 736 -9.45 4.76 -31.18
N LYS A 737 -10.23 5.78 -31.56
CA LYS A 737 -9.76 6.93 -32.34
C LYS A 737 -10.51 8.17 -31.94
N ASP A 738 -9.83 9.30 -31.98
CA ASP A 738 -10.47 10.60 -32.03
C ASP A 738 -10.88 10.88 -33.49
N TYR A 739 -12.19 10.87 -33.74
CA TYR A 739 -12.76 11.09 -35.08
C TYR A 739 -12.97 12.57 -35.42
N SER A 740 -12.71 13.49 -34.49
CA SER A 740 -12.86 14.93 -34.74
C SER A 740 -11.72 15.76 -34.15
N PRO A 741 -10.44 15.45 -34.46
CA PRO A 741 -9.29 16.12 -33.85
C PRO A 741 -9.33 17.63 -34.15
N LEU A 742 -9.13 18.45 -33.13
CA LEU A 742 -9.16 19.90 -33.24
C LEU A 742 -7.86 20.44 -33.83
N MET A 743 -7.95 21.50 -34.64
CA MET A 743 -6.79 22.19 -35.20
C MET A 743 -6.11 23.12 -34.19
N ALA A 744 -6.84 23.59 -33.17
CA ALA A 744 -6.34 24.38 -32.06
C ALA A 744 -6.82 23.84 -30.71
N SER A 745 -6.23 24.32 -29.61
CA SER A 745 -6.69 24.01 -28.25
C SER A 745 -8.13 24.49 -28.04
N TRP A 746 -8.92 23.78 -27.22
CA TRP A 746 -10.33 24.09 -26.96
C TRP A 746 -10.57 25.53 -26.48
N ASP A 747 -9.62 26.11 -25.74
CA ASP A 747 -9.67 27.50 -25.26
C ASP A 747 -9.76 28.55 -26.41
N ASN A 748 -9.47 28.16 -27.65
CA ASN A 748 -9.61 29.04 -28.82
C ASN A 748 -11.01 29.03 -29.45
N TYR A 749 -11.90 28.14 -28.99
CA TYR A 749 -13.25 28.02 -29.54
C TYR A 749 -14.26 28.65 -28.59
N GLU A 750 -15.06 29.57 -29.13
CA GLU A 750 -16.21 30.13 -28.40
C GLU A 750 -17.43 29.25 -28.67
N LEU A 751 -18.04 28.69 -27.61
CA LEU A 751 -19.33 28.00 -27.73
C LEU A 751 -20.42 29.00 -28.09
N VAL A 752 -21.32 28.60 -28.99
CA VAL A 752 -22.57 29.35 -29.21
C VAL A 752 -23.32 29.42 -27.88
N VAL A 753 -24.01 30.53 -27.60
CA VAL A 753 -24.81 30.62 -26.39
C VAL A 753 -26.02 29.71 -26.52
N CYS A 754 -26.26 28.82 -25.53
CA CYS A 754 -27.45 27.97 -25.54
C CYS A 754 -28.72 28.82 -25.63
N GLY A 755 -29.57 28.55 -26.63
CA GLY A 755 -30.77 29.32 -26.96
C GLY A 755 -30.57 30.48 -27.94
N ASP A 756 -29.34 30.91 -28.23
CA ASP A 756 -29.06 31.93 -29.25
C ASP A 756 -29.10 31.31 -30.64
N THR A 757 -30.30 31.28 -31.22
CA THR A 757 -30.54 30.61 -32.51
C THR A 757 -30.29 31.51 -33.71
N ASN A 758 -29.98 32.78 -33.47
CA ASN A 758 -29.63 33.75 -34.49
C ASN A 758 -28.16 34.20 -34.45
N CYS A 759 -27.39 33.75 -33.46
CA CYS A 759 -25.94 33.97 -33.30
C CYS A 759 -25.57 35.45 -33.20
N LYS A 760 -26.29 36.22 -32.37
CA LYS A 760 -25.99 37.64 -32.11
C LYS A 760 -25.47 37.90 -30.70
N GLY A 761 -25.08 36.85 -29.98
CA GLY A 761 -24.41 36.91 -28.68
C GLY A 761 -25.38 37.11 -27.51
N GLY A 762 -26.66 36.78 -27.65
CA GLY A 762 -27.62 36.99 -26.58
C GLY A 762 -29.02 36.43 -26.82
N LEU A 763 -29.68 36.06 -25.72
CA LEU A 763 -31.00 35.45 -25.74
C LEU A 763 -32.12 36.50 -25.82
N THR A 764 -32.81 36.58 -26.96
CA THR A 764 -33.84 37.59 -27.23
C THR A 764 -35.13 37.00 -27.82
N ILE A 765 -36.19 37.80 -27.92
CA ILE A 765 -37.42 37.37 -28.60
C ILE A 765 -37.17 36.99 -30.07
N SER A 766 -36.12 37.53 -30.71
CA SER A 766 -35.75 37.15 -32.07
C SER A 766 -35.33 35.68 -32.14
N ASP A 767 -34.72 35.12 -31.09
CA ASP A 767 -34.34 33.71 -31.01
C ASP A 767 -35.56 32.80 -30.92
N VAL A 768 -36.54 33.18 -30.10
CA VAL A 768 -37.83 32.47 -30.01
C VAL A 768 -38.50 32.39 -31.39
N LEU A 769 -38.57 33.52 -32.09
CA LEU A 769 -39.16 33.60 -33.43
C LEU A 769 -38.35 32.79 -34.45
N LYS A 770 -37.02 32.81 -34.35
CA LYS A 770 -36.11 32.08 -35.23
C LYS A 770 -36.26 30.56 -35.06
N THR A 771 -36.31 30.07 -33.83
CA THR A 771 -36.61 28.66 -33.51
C THR A 771 -38.00 28.26 -33.99
N TYR A 772 -39.02 29.09 -33.75
CA TYR A 772 -40.39 28.84 -34.23
C TYR A 772 -40.46 28.74 -35.76
N ASN A 773 -39.82 29.67 -36.46
CA ASN A 773 -39.78 29.67 -37.92
C ASN A 773 -38.99 28.49 -38.49
N ALA A 774 -38.00 27.97 -37.78
CA ALA A 774 -37.29 26.77 -38.20
C ALA A 774 -38.16 25.50 -38.14
N ILE A 775 -39.09 25.44 -37.18
CA ILE A 775 -40.02 24.32 -37.03
C ILE A 775 -41.17 24.40 -38.05
N PHE A 776 -41.79 25.58 -38.22
CA PHE A 776 -43.06 25.71 -38.97
C PHE A 776 -42.94 26.48 -40.28
N GLY A 777 -41.92 27.32 -40.44
CA GLY A 777 -41.76 28.25 -41.54
C GLY A 777 -40.66 27.88 -42.54
N GLY A 778 -39.90 26.80 -42.30
CA GLY A 778 -38.75 26.39 -43.11
C GLY A 778 -37.53 27.32 -43.01
N GLY A 779 -37.43 28.11 -41.95
CA GLY A 779 -36.24 28.92 -41.68
C GLY A 779 -35.07 28.10 -41.16
N GLU A 780 -33.84 28.60 -41.31
CA GLU A 780 -32.66 27.99 -40.70
C GLU A 780 -32.29 28.73 -39.41
N VAL A 781 -31.80 27.98 -38.42
CA VAL A 781 -31.10 28.51 -37.23
C VAL A 781 -29.59 28.48 -37.50
N CYS A 782 -28.83 29.33 -36.83
CA CYS A 782 -27.38 29.34 -37.00
C CYS A 782 -26.69 28.12 -36.35
N SER A 783 -27.30 27.58 -35.28
CA SER A 783 -26.88 26.38 -34.59
C SER A 783 -28.13 25.60 -34.15
N LEU A 784 -28.26 24.37 -34.63
CA LEU A 784 -29.26 23.40 -34.16
C LEU A 784 -28.97 23.00 -32.72
N TRP A 785 -27.70 22.90 -32.33
CA TRP A 785 -27.33 22.65 -30.94
C TRP A 785 -27.84 23.75 -30.00
N ALA A 786 -27.65 25.03 -30.36
CA ALA A 786 -28.15 26.15 -29.56
C ALA A 786 -29.68 26.20 -29.56
N ALA A 787 -30.32 25.72 -30.63
CA ALA A 787 -31.78 25.69 -30.75
C ALA A 787 -32.45 24.51 -30.01
N ASP A 788 -31.77 23.37 -29.83
CA ASP A 788 -32.23 22.23 -29.03
C ASP A 788 -31.91 22.44 -27.55
N VAL A 789 -32.59 23.43 -26.95
CA VAL A 789 -32.39 23.90 -25.58
C VAL A 789 -32.87 22.91 -24.50
N ASN A 790 -33.31 21.72 -24.90
CA ASN A 790 -33.67 20.65 -23.98
C ASN A 790 -32.91 19.34 -24.19
N CYS A 791 -32.01 19.31 -25.18
CA CYS A 791 -31.17 18.16 -25.53
C CYS A 791 -31.98 16.87 -25.75
N LYS A 792 -33.10 16.93 -26.48
CA LYS A 792 -33.91 15.73 -26.80
C LYS A 792 -33.76 15.23 -28.22
N GLY A 793 -32.88 15.84 -29.02
CA GLY A 793 -32.63 15.40 -30.39
C GLY A 793 -33.69 15.94 -31.34
N GLY A 794 -33.60 17.24 -31.62
CA GLY A 794 -34.37 17.91 -32.68
C GLY A 794 -35.27 19.04 -32.18
N LEU A 795 -35.64 19.94 -33.09
CA LEU A 795 -36.40 21.14 -32.75
C LEU A 795 -37.89 20.86 -32.66
N THR A 796 -38.46 21.15 -31.49
CA THR A 796 -39.89 21.00 -31.20
C THR A 796 -40.47 22.27 -30.61
N ILE A 797 -41.80 22.32 -30.48
CA ILE A 797 -42.46 23.44 -29.80
C ILE A 797 -41.99 23.59 -28.33
N SER A 798 -41.50 22.52 -27.71
CA SER A 798 -40.92 22.57 -26.36
C SER A 798 -39.71 23.50 -26.31
N ASP A 799 -38.87 23.51 -27.34
CA ASP A 799 -37.67 24.35 -27.43
C ASP A 799 -38.03 25.83 -27.55
N VAL A 800 -39.05 26.14 -28.36
CA VAL A 800 -39.60 27.50 -28.47
C VAL A 800 -40.11 27.98 -27.11
N LEU A 801 -40.88 27.14 -26.41
CA LEU A 801 -41.46 27.48 -25.11
C LEU A 801 -40.38 27.64 -24.03
N LYS A 802 -39.36 26.78 -24.00
CA LYS A 802 -38.24 26.91 -23.06
C LYS A 802 -37.42 28.16 -23.31
N THR A 803 -37.08 28.45 -24.56
CA THR A 803 -36.37 29.67 -24.95
C THR A 803 -37.16 30.92 -24.53
N TYR A 804 -38.48 30.94 -24.79
CA TYR A 804 -39.37 32.02 -24.35
C TYR A 804 -39.40 32.15 -22.81
N ASN A 805 -39.53 31.04 -22.09
CA ASN A 805 -39.57 31.03 -20.64
C ASN A 805 -38.22 31.45 -20.02
N ALA A 806 -37.09 31.16 -20.65
CA ALA A 806 -35.79 31.63 -20.19
C ALA A 806 -35.68 33.16 -20.25
N ILE A 807 -36.24 33.79 -21.29
CA ILE A 807 -36.22 35.25 -21.46
C ILE A 807 -37.18 35.97 -20.49
N PHE A 808 -38.41 35.46 -20.34
CA PHE A 808 -39.49 36.20 -19.64
C PHE A 808 -39.90 35.60 -18.29
N GLY A 809 -39.57 34.34 -18.04
CA GLY A 809 -40.01 33.57 -16.87
C GLY A 809 -38.88 32.99 -16.01
N GLY A 810 -37.60 33.23 -16.37
CA GLY A 810 -36.43 32.72 -15.66
C GLY A 810 -36.21 31.21 -15.79
N GLY A 811 -36.74 30.57 -16.84
CA GLY A 811 -36.51 29.14 -17.10
C GLY A 811 -35.06 28.83 -17.49
N GLU A 812 -34.53 27.68 -17.07
CA GLU A 812 -33.19 27.22 -17.48
C GLU A 812 -33.21 26.53 -18.85
N LEU A 813 -32.15 26.76 -19.63
CA LEU A 813 -31.88 26.06 -20.89
C LEU A 813 -30.85 24.95 -20.64
N ASN A 814 -31.01 23.83 -21.32
CA ASN A 814 -30.15 22.65 -21.17
C ASN A 814 -29.81 22.09 -22.56
N CYS A 815 -29.00 22.83 -23.31
CA CYS A 815 -28.37 22.31 -24.52
C CYS A 815 -27.41 21.17 -24.16
N CYS A 816 -27.12 20.29 -25.12
CA CYS A 816 -26.31 19.11 -24.86
C CYS A 816 -24.87 19.47 -24.46
N LYS A 817 -24.31 18.78 -23.46
CA LYS A 817 -22.98 19.07 -22.88
C LYS A 817 -21.84 18.20 -23.43
N GLY A 818 -21.96 17.71 -24.67
CA GLY A 818 -20.92 16.93 -25.34
C GLY A 818 -21.01 15.41 -25.14
N CYS A 819 -21.70 14.95 -24.09
CA CYS A 819 -21.94 13.52 -23.82
C CYS A 819 -23.42 13.28 -23.51
N LYS A 820 -23.94 12.10 -23.89
CA LYS A 820 -25.35 11.70 -23.68
C LYS A 820 -25.81 11.75 -22.23
#